data_AF-D8RZB0-F1
#
_entry.id   AF-D8RZB0-F1
#
_cell.length_a   1.000
_cell.length_b   1.000
_cell.length_c   1.000
_cell.angle_alpha   90.00
_cell.angle_beta   90.00
_cell.angle_gamma   90.00
#
_symmetry.space_group_name_H-M   'P 1'
#
loop_
_entity.id
_entity.type
_entity.pdbx_description
1 polymer ?
#
loop_
_entity_poly.entity_id
_entity_poly.type
_entity_poly.pdbx_seq_one_letter_code
_entity_poly.pdbx_strand_id
1 'polypeptide(L)'
;AGCPQCRAVSKIPARLKSMASFPSSNFAKVDWSRSRISYMLDVMLERHPMSYMCLLAMGCVALTLIGGIIFNKNRYSTFNQKLEDSFWDAWACVCASSMHLKETTRAERAIGLMLAMCGILVYTLLMGTINAQFKSHMDRLREGAHSQVYEDGHIVICGANNHLVTVLKQINKRQAHYWRSGAARSRKQTVLLLSERPRAYTDQLVMSVKDQPHLNILTRSGSLSSTLSFLRVGADKARTVCFLSNKDDTYEADAEVVLSVLALRPLLQGFKGNVIAEVSKASSANLLMSLSGTRVQTVQNLSAKLFVQCSRQPGLRDVYRQVLSYGKHVINLYKYPGLSGLHYQQVRRGFPEAIICGILREGKLDFHPHEDLVVRSSDKFLVIAPKGTQKEAPHSLVKIAERYRKTLNTIDKILCDLAFLVSSINLQHEVSLQAAEKVLARKERIVILGWRPDVCDMVLEYDDYVGPGSELVILAEASLEERQLVMDRRFSRPLRNITLTHKIGSPMSRTDLKLAITNIAPEFGNEDTPPLSICVIADGKWHVGGTPKADKQSAFALLLAEALCREYKIKVTSLVAEFVDKKLGKQVVQSHPSLNYICTHELSGLVTTQVSENADLNAVWTELLNSWGNEIYVQDIGLYATTNEAPSFNELAERAVLREEVAIGYRRGNKVVINPKSKEIPLRFKPGDALVVIAEDQYGVS
;
A
#
# COMPACT_ATOMS: atom_id res chain seq x y z
N ALA A 1 42.27 -10.74 36.52
CA ALA A 1 41.85 -9.32 36.53
C ALA A 1 41.14 -9.06 35.21
N GLY A 2 39.93 -8.51 35.10
CA GLY A 2 39.02 -7.88 36.03
C GLY A 2 38.18 -6.91 35.20
N CYS A 3 36.87 -7.14 35.10
CA CYS A 3 35.93 -6.08 34.72
C CYS A 3 34.58 -6.35 35.43
N PRO A 4 33.97 -5.35 36.10
CA PRO A 4 33.19 -5.55 37.30
C PRO A 4 31.73 -5.17 37.07
N GLN A 5 30.87 -6.12 36.67
CA GLN A 5 29.43 -5.84 36.63
C GLN A 5 28.49 -7.03 36.83
N CYS A 6 29.01 -8.23 37.12
CA CYS A 6 28.18 -9.43 37.32
C CYS A 6 28.11 -9.94 38.78
N ARG A 7 28.32 -9.08 39.79
CA ARG A 7 28.14 -9.44 41.20
C ARG A 7 27.40 -8.37 41.99
N ALA A 8 26.09 -8.29 41.80
CA ALA A 8 25.18 -7.70 42.77
C ALA A 8 23.80 -8.29 42.53
N VAL A 9 23.36 -9.24 43.36
CA VAL A 9 22.09 -9.23 44.13
C VAL A 9 22.09 -10.51 44.99
N SER A 10 22.79 -10.47 46.12
CA SER A 10 22.56 -11.40 47.23
C SER A 10 23.08 -10.79 48.54
N LYS A 11 22.38 -9.76 49.02
CA LYS A 11 22.52 -9.29 50.41
C LYS A 11 21.13 -9.11 51.02
N ILE A 12 20.67 -10.18 51.66
CA ILE A 12 19.60 -10.13 52.66
C ILE A 12 20.20 -9.49 53.92
N PRO A 13 19.59 -8.45 54.51
CA PRO A 13 20.11 -7.87 55.75
C PRO A 13 19.91 -8.85 56.91
N ALA A 14 20.99 -9.15 57.62
CA ALA A 14 20.98 -9.84 58.90
C ALA A 14 20.40 -8.91 59.99
N ARG A 15 19.08 -8.83 60.10
CA ARG A 15 18.37 -8.29 61.27
C ARG A 15 16.96 -8.87 61.30
N LEU A 16 16.83 -10.10 61.79
CA LEU A 16 15.58 -10.73 62.24
C LEU A 16 15.88 -12.09 62.92
N LYS A 17 16.90 -12.14 63.77
CA LYS A 17 17.16 -13.26 64.69
C LYS A 17 17.10 -12.76 66.13
N SER A 18 15.92 -12.32 66.56
CA SER A 18 15.60 -12.18 67.98
C SER A 18 14.11 -11.97 68.17
N MET A 19 13.31 -13.01 67.94
CA MET A 19 11.98 -13.19 68.55
C MET A 19 11.44 -14.55 68.11
N ALA A 20 11.93 -15.60 68.75
CA ALA A 20 11.38 -16.94 68.64
C ALA A 20 11.26 -17.49 70.06
N SER A 21 10.20 -17.09 70.76
CA SER A 21 9.68 -17.82 71.93
C SER A 21 8.32 -17.25 72.33
N PHE A 22 7.27 -17.59 71.59
CA PHE A 22 5.91 -17.64 72.15
C PHE A 22 5.18 -18.84 71.54
N PRO A 23 4.60 -19.74 72.35
CA PRO A 23 3.80 -20.84 71.85
C PRO A 23 2.40 -20.30 71.55
N SER A 24 2.00 -20.27 70.27
CA SER A 24 0.59 -20.08 69.91
C SER A 24 0.10 -21.27 69.09
N SER A 25 -0.75 -22.02 69.77
CA SER A 25 -1.47 -23.20 69.35
C SER A 25 -2.45 -22.90 68.20
N ASN A 26 -2.56 -23.85 67.27
CA ASN A 26 -3.66 -24.12 66.34
C ASN A 26 -4.16 -23.05 65.34
N PHE A 27 -3.81 -21.77 65.43
CA PHE A 27 -4.27 -20.76 64.46
C PHE A 27 -3.35 -20.58 63.23
N ALA A 28 -2.04 -20.79 63.35
CA ALA A 28 -1.08 -20.58 62.25
C ALA A 28 -1.13 -21.66 61.13
N LYS A 29 -1.59 -22.88 61.43
CA LYS A 29 -1.75 -23.96 60.42
C LYS A 29 -2.94 -23.71 59.48
N VAL A 30 -3.97 -22.99 59.95
CA VAL A 30 -5.17 -22.71 59.16
C VAL A 30 -4.90 -21.63 58.10
N ASP A 31 -4.13 -20.60 58.43
CA ASP A 31 -3.78 -19.54 57.47
C ASP A 31 -2.87 -20.02 56.34
N TRP A 32 -1.92 -20.93 56.62
CA TRP A 32 -1.07 -21.54 55.58
C TRP A 32 -1.88 -22.38 54.56
N SER A 33 -2.96 -23.02 55.00
CA SER A 33 -3.87 -23.76 54.12
C SER A 33 -4.76 -22.84 53.28
N ARG A 34 -5.25 -21.72 53.86
CA ARG A 34 -6.10 -20.74 53.18
C ARG A 34 -5.35 -19.99 52.09
N SER A 35 -4.13 -19.53 52.37
CA SER A 35 -3.30 -18.85 51.36
C SER A 35 -2.97 -19.75 50.18
N ARG A 36 -2.75 -21.05 50.42
CA ARG A 36 -2.50 -22.03 49.35
C ARG A 36 -3.75 -22.29 48.51
N ILE A 37 -4.93 -22.37 49.13
CA ILE A 37 -6.21 -22.52 48.42
C ILE A 37 -6.51 -21.26 47.60
N SER A 38 -6.32 -20.07 48.17
CA SER A 38 -6.44 -18.79 47.45
C SER A 38 -5.51 -18.76 46.24
N TYR A 39 -4.24 -19.09 46.43
CA TYR A 39 -3.27 -19.14 45.33
C TYR A 39 -3.65 -20.16 44.24
N MET A 40 -4.10 -21.36 44.64
CA MET A 40 -4.54 -22.36 43.66
C MET A 40 -5.80 -21.91 42.90
N LEU A 41 -6.74 -21.26 43.59
CA LEU A 41 -7.91 -20.65 42.96
C LEU A 41 -7.48 -19.54 42.00
N ASP A 42 -6.57 -18.65 42.40
CA ASP A 42 -6.07 -17.57 41.55
C ASP A 42 -5.41 -18.12 40.28
N VAL A 43 -4.56 -19.15 40.39
CA VAL A 43 -3.92 -19.80 39.24
C VAL A 43 -4.93 -20.53 38.34
N MET A 44 -5.97 -21.15 38.91
CA MET A 44 -7.04 -21.79 38.14
C MET A 44 -7.89 -20.75 37.40
N LEU A 45 -8.22 -19.64 38.07
CA LEU A 45 -8.96 -18.50 37.52
C LEU A 45 -8.19 -17.80 36.41
N GLU A 46 -6.87 -17.68 36.54
CA GLU A 46 -5.99 -17.06 35.54
C GLU A 46 -5.84 -17.94 34.28
N ARG A 47 -5.71 -19.27 34.41
CA ARG A 47 -5.49 -20.16 33.27
C ARG A 47 -6.75 -20.48 32.46
N HIS A 48 -7.90 -20.58 33.12
CA HIS A 48 -9.12 -21.05 32.47
C HIS A 48 -10.31 -20.15 32.82
N PRO A 49 -10.77 -19.29 31.90
CA PRO A 49 -11.93 -18.42 32.12
C PRO A 49 -13.21 -19.20 32.48
N MET A 50 -13.32 -20.44 31.99
CA MET A 50 -14.41 -21.38 32.30
C MET A 50 -14.43 -21.80 33.78
N SER A 51 -13.29 -21.73 34.49
CA SER A 51 -13.20 -22.10 35.91
C SER A 51 -13.98 -21.12 36.79
N TYR A 52 -14.02 -19.84 36.42
CA TYR A 52 -14.79 -18.82 37.12
C TYR A 52 -16.30 -19.11 37.04
N MET A 53 -16.80 -19.50 35.86
CA MET A 53 -18.21 -19.93 35.71
C MET A 53 -18.51 -21.18 36.53
N CYS A 54 -17.60 -22.15 36.56
CA CYS A 54 -17.75 -23.34 37.41
C CYS A 54 -17.79 -22.98 38.90
N LEU A 55 -16.93 -22.06 39.35
CA LEU A 55 -16.90 -21.60 40.73
C LEU A 55 -18.19 -20.90 41.15
N LEU A 56 -18.73 -20.02 40.30
CA LEU A 56 -20.01 -19.35 40.55
C LEU A 56 -21.18 -20.34 40.53
N ALA A 57 -21.19 -21.30 39.59
CA ALA A 57 -22.19 -22.36 39.57
C ALA A 57 -22.13 -23.23 40.84
N MET A 58 -20.93 -23.59 41.30
CA MET A 58 -20.74 -24.29 42.58
C MET A 58 -21.22 -23.43 43.76
N GLY A 59 -20.99 -22.12 43.73
CA GLY A 59 -21.51 -21.17 44.71
C GLY A 59 -23.04 -21.15 44.78
N CYS A 60 -23.72 -21.15 43.63
CA CYS A 60 -25.19 -21.28 43.57
C CYS A 60 -25.67 -22.59 44.20
N VAL A 61 -25.06 -23.72 43.83
CA VAL A 61 -25.42 -25.03 44.38
C VAL A 61 -25.20 -25.06 45.90
N ALA A 62 -24.08 -24.50 46.39
CA ALA A 62 -23.79 -24.42 47.81
C ALA A 62 -24.83 -23.55 48.56
N LEU A 63 -25.25 -22.40 47.99
CA LEU A 63 -26.29 -21.56 48.57
C LEU A 63 -27.65 -22.27 48.64
N THR A 64 -28.03 -23.00 47.58
CA THR A 64 -29.25 -23.82 47.58
C THR A 64 -29.20 -24.93 48.62
N LEU A 65 -28.05 -25.62 48.76
CA LEU A 65 -27.88 -26.68 49.75
C LEU A 65 -27.92 -26.13 51.19
N ILE A 66 -27.18 -25.05 51.47
CA ILE A 66 -27.16 -24.42 52.80
C ILE A 66 -28.55 -23.86 53.14
N GLY A 67 -29.17 -23.16 52.20
CA GLY A 67 -30.53 -22.62 52.35
C GLY A 67 -31.57 -23.70 52.61
N GLY A 68 -31.54 -24.79 51.86
CA GLY A 68 -32.47 -25.92 52.02
C GLY A 68 -32.31 -26.66 53.36
N ILE A 69 -31.08 -26.83 53.84
CA ILE A 69 -30.81 -27.40 55.18
C ILE A 69 -31.35 -26.50 56.28
N ILE A 70 -31.17 -25.17 56.16
CA ILE A 70 -31.66 -24.20 57.14
C ILE A 70 -33.19 -24.15 57.15
N PHE A 71 -33.84 -24.14 55.97
CA PHE A 71 -35.30 -24.21 55.86
C PHE A 71 -35.85 -25.49 56.48
N ASN A 72 -35.23 -26.65 56.18
CA ASN A 72 -35.66 -27.91 56.76
C ASN A 72 -35.51 -27.92 58.30
N LYS A 73 -34.42 -27.38 58.86
CA LYS A 73 -34.22 -27.32 60.32
C LYS A 73 -35.30 -26.51 61.03
N ASN A 74 -35.74 -25.39 60.43
CA ASN A 74 -36.79 -24.54 60.99
C ASN A 74 -38.21 -25.11 60.75
N ARG A 75 -38.43 -25.79 59.62
CA ARG A 75 -39.74 -26.39 59.27
C ARG A 75 -39.99 -27.76 59.89
N TYR A 76 -38.94 -28.54 60.16
CA TYR A 76 -39.03 -29.79 60.92
C TYR A 76 -39.58 -29.56 62.33
N SER A 77 -39.29 -28.38 62.91
CA SER A 77 -39.84 -27.96 64.20
C SER A 77 -41.35 -27.64 64.17
N THR A 78 -41.96 -27.45 63.00
CA THR A 78 -43.28 -26.79 62.89
C THR A 78 -44.32 -27.55 62.04
N PHE A 79 -43.93 -28.19 60.92
CA PHE A 79 -44.92 -28.71 59.93
C PHE A 79 -44.57 -30.07 59.26
N ASN A 80 -43.48 -30.75 59.64
CA ASN A 80 -43.12 -32.11 59.16
C ASN A 80 -43.14 -32.28 57.61
N GLN A 81 -42.59 -31.31 56.86
CA GLN A 81 -42.48 -31.35 55.40
C GLN A 81 -41.30 -32.21 54.90
N LYS A 82 -41.36 -32.66 53.65
CA LYS A 82 -40.28 -33.44 53.01
C LYS A 82 -39.05 -32.56 52.75
N LEU A 83 -37.86 -33.15 52.91
CA LEU A 83 -36.57 -32.51 52.66
C LEU A 83 -36.44 -31.92 51.24
N GLU A 84 -37.01 -32.60 50.25
CA GLU A 84 -36.99 -32.21 48.84
C GLU A 84 -37.67 -30.84 48.61
N ASP A 85 -38.84 -30.63 49.21
CA ASP A 85 -39.60 -29.38 49.08
C ASP A 85 -38.81 -28.19 49.63
N SER A 86 -38.03 -28.40 50.70
CA SER A 86 -37.19 -27.36 51.31
C SER A 86 -36.00 -26.96 50.42
N PHE A 87 -35.40 -27.92 49.69
CA PHE A 87 -34.36 -27.59 48.70
C PHE A 87 -34.95 -26.91 47.47
N TRP A 88 -36.14 -27.32 47.03
CA TRP A 88 -36.82 -26.71 45.89
C TRP A 88 -37.22 -25.26 46.18
N ASP A 89 -37.73 -24.97 47.37
CA ASP A 89 -38.05 -23.61 47.83
C ASP A 89 -36.77 -22.76 47.99
N ALA A 90 -35.68 -23.33 48.50
CA ALA A 90 -34.39 -22.65 48.60
C ALA A 90 -33.83 -22.28 47.21
N TRP A 91 -33.91 -23.21 46.26
CA TRP A 91 -33.53 -22.98 44.87
C TRP A 91 -34.40 -21.89 44.23
N ALA A 92 -35.71 -21.94 44.45
CA ALA A 92 -36.64 -20.93 43.95
C ALA A 92 -36.34 -19.53 44.52
N CYS A 93 -35.95 -19.42 45.79
CA CYS A 93 -35.53 -18.14 46.40
C CYS A 93 -34.21 -17.62 45.85
N VAL A 94 -33.26 -18.51 45.51
CA VAL A 94 -31.97 -18.14 44.89
C VAL A 94 -32.19 -17.65 43.45
N CYS A 95 -33.08 -18.29 42.71
CA CYS A 95 -33.35 -17.97 41.30
C CYS A 95 -34.32 -16.80 41.11
N ALA A 96 -35.29 -16.61 42.01
CA ALA A 96 -36.29 -15.56 41.88
C ALA A 96 -36.58 -14.89 43.22
N SER A 97 -36.36 -13.58 43.21
CA SER A 97 -36.43 -12.74 44.39
C SER A 97 -37.83 -12.59 44.98
N SER A 98 -38.90 -12.99 44.27
CA SER A 98 -40.29 -12.86 44.75
C SER A 98 -40.74 -13.98 45.68
N MET A 99 -40.02 -15.10 45.76
CA MET A 99 -40.50 -16.28 46.51
C MET A 99 -40.43 -16.13 48.03
N HIS A 100 -39.63 -15.21 48.57
CA HIS A 100 -39.57 -14.94 50.03
C HIS A 100 -40.90 -14.43 50.62
N LEU A 101 -41.84 -13.96 49.78
CA LEU A 101 -43.18 -13.52 50.18
C LEU A 101 -44.13 -14.69 50.50
N LYS A 102 -43.83 -15.90 50.02
CA LYS A 102 -44.62 -17.11 50.25
C LYS A 102 -44.39 -17.70 51.65
N GLU A 103 -43.34 -17.25 52.34
CA GLU A 103 -42.93 -17.75 53.65
C GLU A 103 -43.84 -17.25 54.79
N THR A 104 -44.20 -18.16 55.69
CA THR A 104 -45.22 -17.90 56.72
C THR A 104 -44.62 -17.38 58.02
N THR A 105 -43.42 -17.84 58.41
CA THR A 105 -42.80 -17.42 59.67
C THR A 105 -41.83 -16.24 59.50
N ARG A 106 -41.62 -15.46 60.58
CA ARG A 106 -40.68 -14.32 60.56
C ARG A 106 -39.22 -14.75 60.29
N ALA A 107 -38.83 -15.93 60.80
CA ALA A 107 -37.50 -16.47 60.61
C ALA A 107 -37.26 -16.92 59.15
N GLU A 108 -38.23 -17.62 58.55
CA GLU A 108 -38.16 -18.04 57.14
C GLU A 108 -38.12 -16.83 56.19
N ARG A 109 -38.90 -15.78 56.46
CA ARG A 109 -38.84 -14.54 55.67
C ARG A 109 -37.48 -13.87 55.69
N ALA A 110 -36.82 -13.83 56.86
CA ALA A 110 -35.47 -13.26 56.98
C ALA A 110 -34.43 -14.09 56.22
N ILE A 111 -34.53 -15.42 56.29
CA ILE A 111 -33.63 -16.35 55.58
C ILE A 111 -33.88 -16.29 54.07
N GLY A 112 -35.14 -16.29 53.65
CA GLY A 112 -35.54 -16.14 52.24
C GLY A 112 -35.10 -14.81 51.64
N LEU A 113 -35.17 -13.71 52.41
CA LEU A 113 -34.65 -12.41 51.99
C LEU A 113 -33.12 -12.43 51.80
N MET A 114 -32.38 -13.06 52.72
CA MET A 114 -30.92 -13.18 52.62
C MET A 114 -30.52 -14.05 51.41
N LEU A 115 -31.19 -15.19 51.21
CA LEU A 115 -31.00 -16.07 50.07
C LEU A 115 -31.34 -15.37 48.75
N ALA A 116 -32.42 -14.58 48.71
CA ALA A 116 -32.79 -13.79 47.54
C ALA A 116 -31.72 -12.72 47.22
N MET A 117 -31.22 -12.00 48.23
CA MET A 117 -30.16 -11.00 48.04
C MET A 117 -28.86 -11.64 47.52
N CYS A 118 -28.42 -12.75 48.12
CA CYS A 118 -27.23 -13.46 47.65
C CYS A 118 -27.44 -14.13 46.29
N GLY A 119 -28.62 -14.70 46.07
CA GLY A 119 -29.01 -15.35 44.82
C GLY A 119 -29.00 -14.38 43.65
N ILE A 120 -29.59 -13.19 43.81
CA ILE A 120 -29.53 -12.13 42.78
C ILE A 120 -28.08 -11.76 42.47
N LEU A 121 -27.23 -11.56 43.48
CA LEU A 121 -25.82 -11.20 43.26
C LEU A 121 -25.04 -12.29 42.51
N VAL A 122 -25.13 -13.54 42.94
CA VAL A 122 -24.40 -14.64 42.30
C VAL A 122 -24.97 -14.94 40.91
N TYR A 123 -26.29 -14.91 40.75
CA TYR A 123 -26.95 -15.16 39.47
C TYR A 123 -26.66 -14.06 38.44
N THR A 124 -26.70 -12.79 38.83
CA THR A 124 -26.35 -11.67 37.93
C THR A 124 -24.88 -11.74 37.50
N LEU A 125 -23.98 -12.12 38.40
CA LEU A 125 -22.56 -12.31 38.10
C LEU A 125 -22.33 -13.51 37.16
N LEU A 126 -22.99 -14.65 37.41
CA LEU A 126 -22.94 -15.82 36.55
C LEU A 126 -23.45 -15.51 35.15
N MET A 127 -24.65 -14.91 35.04
CA MET A 127 -25.23 -14.53 33.75
C MET A 127 -24.37 -13.51 33.00
N GLY A 128 -23.80 -12.53 33.72
CA GLY A 128 -22.87 -11.55 33.16
C GLY A 128 -21.63 -12.21 32.55
N THR A 129 -21.06 -13.21 33.23
CA THR A 129 -19.90 -13.94 32.71
C THR A 129 -20.21 -14.89 31.57
N ILE A 130 -21.35 -15.58 31.60
CA ILE A 130 -21.83 -16.41 30.48
C ILE A 130 -22.00 -15.53 29.24
N ASN A 131 -22.67 -14.38 29.38
CA ASN A 131 -22.86 -13.45 28.27
C ASN A 131 -21.53 -12.91 27.73
N ALA A 132 -20.57 -12.58 28.60
CA ALA A 132 -19.25 -12.12 28.19
C ALA A 132 -18.46 -13.21 27.46
N GLN A 133 -18.48 -14.46 27.94
CA GLN A 133 -17.82 -15.60 27.29
C GLN A 133 -18.48 -15.95 25.95
N PHE A 134 -19.81 -15.97 25.89
CA PHE A 134 -20.54 -16.20 24.64
C PHE A 134 -20.23 -15.10 23.61
N LYS A 135 -20.24 -13.83 24.03
CA LYS A 135 -19.85 -12.71 23.19
C LYS A 135 -18.42 -12.84 22.69
N SER A 136 -17.46 -13.16 23.57
CA SER A 136 -16.06 -13.36 23.18
C SER A 136 -15.90 -14.53 22.19
N HIS A 137 -16.62 -15.63 22.39
CA HIS A 137 -16.61 -16.77 21.49
C HIS A 137 -17.22 -16.41 20.12
N MET A 138 -18.33 -15.68 20.12
CA MET A 138 -18.96 -15.17 18.90
C MET A 138 -18.06 -14.18 18.17
N ASP A 139 -17.37 -13.28 18.88
CA ASP A 139 -16.42 -12.34 18.29
C ASP A 139 -15.25 -13.09 17.65
N ARG A 140 -14.69 -14.13 18.29
CA ARG A 140 -13.64 -14.99 17.70
C ARG A 140 -14.12 -15.75 16.44
N LEU A 141 -15.36 -16.23 16.44
CA LEU A 141 -15.96 -16.87 15.27
C LEU A 141 -16.20 -15.85 14.15
N ARG A 142 -16.64 -14.63 14.49
CA ARG A 142 -16.79 -13.52 13.56
C ARG A 142 -15.45 -13.08 12.98
N GLU A 143 -14.37 -13.10 13.75
CA GLU A 143 -13.01 -12.83 13.25
C GLU A 143 -12.49 -13.93 12.32
N GLY A 144 -13.14 -15.10 12.34
CA GLY A 144 -12.76 -16.26 11.53
C GLY A 144 -11.59 -17.05 12.11
N ALA A 145 -11.29 -16.89 13.41
CA ALA A 145 -10.14 -17.49 14.07
C ALA A 145 -10.09 -19.03 14.02
N HIS A 146 -11.26 -19.68 13.84
CA HIS A 146 -11.41 -21.14 13.84
C HIS A 146 -11.94 -21.73 12.52
N SER A 147 -12.21 -20.90 11.50
CA SER A 147 -12.78 -21.38 10.23
C SER A 147 -11.73 -21.33 9.13
N GLN A 148 -11.35 -22.50 8.61
CA GLN A 148 -10.50 -22.59 7.43
C GLN A 148 -11.29 -22.27 6.17
N VAL A 149 -10.65 -21.53 5.25
CA VAL A 149 -11.18 -21.19 3.94
C VAL A 149 -10.90 -22.35 2.98
N TYR A 150 -11.93 -22.82 2.30
CA TYR A 150 -11.86 -23.93 1.33
C TYR A 150 -11.96 -23.49 -0.13
N GLU A 151 -11.78 -22.19 -0.39
CA GLU A 151 -11.76 -21.64 -1.75
C GLU A 151 -10.49 -22.09 -2.50
N ASP A 152 -10.63 -22.34 -3.81
CA ASP A 152 -9.53 -22.68 -4.71
C ASP A 152 -9.27 -21.55 -5.71
N GLY A 153 -8.01 -21.18 -5.92
CA GLY A 153 -7.61 -20.16 -6.89
C GLY A 153 -8.02 -18.73 -6.51
N HIS A 154 -8.32 -18.47 -5.23
CA HIS A 154 -8.54 -17.13 -4.69
C HIS A 154 -7.24 -16.33 -4.61
N ILE A 155 -7.36 -15.01 -4.41
CA ILE A 155 -6.23 -14.11 -4.16
C ILE A 155 -6.19 -13.81 -2.67
N VAL A 156 -5.06 -14.02 -2.02
CA VAL A 156 -4.84 -13.66 -0.61
C VAL A 156 -4.04 -12.37 -0.57
N ILE A 157 -4.58 -11.33 0.05
CA ILE A 157 -3.87 -10.08 0.32
C ILE A 157 -3.62 -10.01 1.82
N CYS A 158 -2.35 -9.89 2.19
CA CYS A 158 -1.86 -9.85 3.56
C CYS A 158 -1.46 -8.42 3.91
N GLY A 159 -1.96 -7.91 5.03
CA GLY A 159 -1.77 -6.52 5.43
C GLY A 159 -2.82 -5.57 4.83
N ALA A 160 -2.83 -4.33 5.32
CA ALA A 160 -3.76 -3.30 4.87
C ALA A 160 -3.11 -1.91 4.94
N ASN A 161 -2.64 -1.41 3.80
CA ASN A 161 -2.21 -0.02 3.61
C ASN A 161 -3.17 0.77 2.73
N ASN A 162 -2.79 2.01 2.40
CA ASN A 162 -3.50 2.88 1.48
C ASN A 162 -3.54 2.35 0.03
N HIS A 163 -2.71 1.36 -0.35
CA HIS A 163 -2.71 0.75 -1.68
C HIS A 163 -3.86 -0.23 -1.88
N LEU A 164 -4.36 -0.86 -0.79
CA LEU A 164 -5.37 -1.92 -0.81
C LEU A 164 -6.60 -1.56 -1.65
N VAL A 165 -7.16 -0.37 -1.45
CA VAL A 165 -8.37 0.10 -2.16
C VAL A 165 -8.12 0.17 -3.67
N THR A 166 -6.93 0.61 -4.07
CA THR A 166 -6.54 0.70 -5.49
C THR A 166 -6.34 -0.68 -6.09
N VAL A 167 -5.64 -1.57 -5.39
CA VAL A 167 -5.43 -2.98 -5.80
C VAL A 167 -6.77 -3.68 -6.03
N LEU A 168 -7.70 -3.59 -5.06
CA LEU A 168 -9.03 -4.19 -5.19
C LEU A 168 -9.80 -3.64 -6.40
N LYS A 169 -9.80 -2.31 -6.62
CA LYS A 169 -10.44 -1.70 -7.80
C LYS A 169 -9.84 -2.21 -9.11
N GLN A 170 -8.53 -2.42 -9.19
CA GLN A 170 -7.89 -2.98 -10.38
C GLN A 170 -8.25 -4.45 -10.60
N ILE A 171 -8.25 -5.27 -9.54
CA ILE A 171 -8.68 -6.67 -9.62
C ILE A 171 -10.13 -6.75 -10.13
N ASN A 172 -11.03 -5.89 -9.65
CA ASN A 172 -12.41 -5.84 -10.16
C ASN A 172 -12.47 -5.52 -11.66
N LYS A 173 -11.75 -4.47 -12.11
CA LYS A 173 -11.70 -4.09 -13.54
C LYS A 173 -11.14 -5.20 -14.41
N ARG A 174 -10.15 -5.93 -13.92
CA ARG A 174 -9.55 -7.07 -14.61
C ARG A 174 -10.53 -8.23 -14.69
N GLN A 175 -11.17 -8.59 -13.58
CA GLN A 175 -12.17 -9.66 -13.55
C GLN A 175 -13.34 -9.39 -14.49
N ALA A 176 -13.82 -8.13 -14.54
CA ALA A 176 -14.85 -7.71 -15.48
C ALA A 176 -14.48 -8.00 -16.94
N HIS A 177 -13.20 -7.84 -17.29
CA HIS A 177 -12.69 -8.11 -18.63
C HIS A 177 -12.49 -9.60 -18.91
N TYR A 178 -11.93 -10.35 -17.98
CA TYR A 178 -11.79 -11.81 -18.13
C TYR A 178 -13.16 -12.49 -18.24
N TRP A 179 -14.16 -11.98 -17.52
CA TRP A 179 -15.54 -12.42 -17.68
C TRP A 179 -16.09 -12.14 -19.09
N ARG A 180 -15.92 -10.91 -19.60
CA ARG A 180 -16.38 -10.53 -20.96
C ARG A 180 -15.67 -11.29 -22.09
N SER A 181 -14.42 -11.66 -21.90
CA SER A 181 -13.61 -12.39 -22.89
C SER A 181 -13.77 -13.91 -22.81
N GLY A 182 -14.60 -14.44 -21.90
CA GLY A 182 -14.79 -15.88 -21.71
C GLY A 182 -13.60 -16.62 -21.07
N ALA A 183 -12.56 -15.90 -20.64
CA ALA A 183 -11.36 -16.48 -20.04
C ALA A 183 -11.50 -16.77 -18.54
N ALA A 184 -12.50 -16.19 -17.87
CA ALA A 184 -12.73 -16.39 -16.44
C ALA A 184 -13.53 -17.67 -16.16
N ARG A 185 -13.07 -18.48 -15.19
CA ARG A 185 -13.81 -19.63 -14.66
C ARG A 185 -15.07 -19.24 -13.89
N SER A 186 -15.04 -18.10 -13.20
CA SER A 186 -16.13 -17.61 -12.34
C SER A 186 -16.45 -16.15 -12.64
N ARG A 187 -17.70 -15.74 -12.46
CA ARG A 187 -18.12 -14.34 -12.64
C ARG A 187 -17.45 -13.39 -11.64
N LYS A 188 -17.25 -13.85 -10.40
CA LYS A 188 -16.62 -13.10 -9.32
C LYS A 188 -15.27 -13.72 -8.96
N GLN A 189 -14.27 -12.87 -8.72
CA GLN A 189 -13.00 -13.29 -8.14
C GLN A 189 -13.10 -13.19 -6.62
N THR A 190 -12.84 -14.30 -5.93
CA THR A 190 -12.72 -14.29 -4.46
C THR A 190 -11.37 -13.68 -4.08
N VAL A 191 -11.41 -12.67 -3.21
CA VAL A 191 -10.25 -12.00 -2.62
C VAL A 191 -10.36 -12.10 -1.11
N LEU A 192 -9.36 -12.68 -0.47
CA LEU A 192 -9.30 -12.85 0.96
C LEU A 192 -8.28 -11.88 1.56
N LEU A 193 -8.71 -11.05 2.49
CA LEU A 193 -7.87 -10.09 3.21
C LEU A 193 -7.51 -10.67 4.57
N LEU A 194 -6.21 -10.88 4.80
CA LEU A 194 -5.65 -11.26 6.08
C LEU A 194 -4.94 -10.05 6.70
N SER A 195 -5.35 -9.65 7.90
CA SER A 195 -4.71 -8.53 8.61
C SER A 195 -4.54 -8.85 10.08
N GLU A 196 -3.48 -8.33 10.70
CA GLU A 196 -3.32 -8.38 12.15
C GLU A 196 -4.29 -7.44 12.88
N ARG A 197 -4.86 -6.46 12.17
CA ARG A 197 -5.82 -5.52 12.75
C ARG A 197 -7.19 -6.19 12.96
N PRO A 198 -8.02 -5.67 13.90
CA PRO A 198 -9.36 -6.19 14.11
C PRO A 198 -10.21 -6.08 12.84
N ARG A 199 -11.09 -7.08 12.64
CA ARG A 199 -11.92 -7.19 11.43
C ARG A 199 -12.77 -5.95 11.15
N ALA A 200 -13.24 -5.25 12.19
CA ALA A 200 -14.02 -4.02 12.05
C ALA A 200 -13.29 -2.93 11.25
N TYR A 201 -11.98 -2.78 11.47
CA TYR A 201 -11.15 -1.82 10.74
C TYR A 201 -11.01 -2.23 9.26
N THR A 202 -10.72 -3.50 8.98
CA THR A 202 -10.62 -3.99 7.61
C THR A 202 -11.96 -3.93 6.87
N ASP A 203 -13.06 -4.21 7.55
CA ASP A 203 -14.40 -4.12 6.97
C ASP A 203 -14.72 -2.67 6.60
N GLN A 204 -14.32 -1.69 7.42
CA GLN A 204 -14.47 -0.26 7.09
C GLN A 204 -13.69 0.13 5.83
N LEU A 205 -12.46 -0.37 5.64
CA LEU A 205 -11.69 -0.15 4.40
C LEU A 205 -12.40 -0.78 3.20
N VAL A 206 -12.94 -1.99 3.36
CA VAL A 206 -13.71 -2.71 2.32
C VAL A 206 -15.04 -2.04 2.01
N MET A 207 -15.68 -1.34 2.95
CA MET A 207 -16.93 -0.61 2.70
C MET A 207 -16.79 0.40 1.55
N SER A 208 -15.62 1.03 1.41
CA SER A 208 -15.32 1.95 0.30
C SER A 208 -15.26 1.27 -1.08
N VAL A 209 -15.18 -0.07 -1.11
CA VAL A 209 -15.05 -0.93 -2.30
C VAL A 209 -16.23 -1.91 -2.41
N LYS A 210 -17.24 -1.80 -1.55
CA LYS A 210 -18.36 -2.75 -1.50
C LYS A 210 -19.18 -2.79 -2.79
N ASP A 211 -19.21 -1.70 -3.56
CA ASP A 211 -19.95 -1.57 -4.80
C ASP A 211 -19.30 -2.27 -6.02
N GLN A 212 -18.22 -3.05 -5.83
CA GLN A 212 -17.56 -3.75 -6.93
C GLN A 212 -18.27 -5.08 -7.28
N PRO A 213 -18.93 -5.21 -8.45
CA PRO A 213 -19.81 -6.35 -8.75
C PRO A 213 -19.08 -7.65 -9.09
N HIS A 214 -17.79 -7.59 -9.45
CA HIS A 214 -16.99 -8.75 -9.86
C HIS A 214 -16.06 -9.27 -8.78
N LEU A 215 -16.18 -8.79 -7.54
CA LEU A 215 -15.40 -9.25 -6.41
C LEU A 215 -16.29 -9.92 -5.36
N ASN A 216 -15.73 -10.93 -4.72
CA ASN A 216 -16.21 -11.44 -3.44
C ASN A 216 -15.11 -11.23 -2.42
N ILE A 217 -15.27 -10.26 -1.51
CA ILE A 217 -14.23 -9.89 -0.54
C ILE A 217 -14.54 -10.54 0.80
N LEU A 218 -13.59 -11.31 1.30
CA LEU A 218 -13.66 -11.99 2.58
C LEU A 218 -12.55 -11.44 3.48
N THR A 219 -12.87 -11.11 4.73
CA THR A 219 -11.91 -10.54 5.70
C THR A 219 -11.66 -11.52 6.84
N ARG A 220 -10.39 -11.67 7.21
CA ARG A 220 -9.92 -12.52 8.32
C ARG A 220 -8.90 -11.76 9.15
N SER A 221 -8.97 -11.95 10.47
CA SER A 221 -7.95 -11.43 11.39
C SER A 221 -6.99 -12.55 11.79
N GLY A 222 -5.69 -12.26 11.79
CA GLY A 222 -4.65 -13.22 12.16
C GLY A 222 -3.25 -12.64 12.00
N SER A 223 -2.28 -13.17 12.74
CA SER A 223 -0.90 -12.69 12.64
C SER A 223 -0.25 -13.14 11.33
N LEU A 224 0.47 -12.22 10.70
CA LEU A 224 1.22 -12.46 9.47
C LEU A 224 2.54 -13.20 9.73
N SER A 225 2.99 -13.28 10.98
CA SER A 225 4.17 -14.06 11.39
C SER A 225 3.88 -15.56 11.61
N SER A 226 2.61 -15.98 11.52
CA SER A 226 2.20 -17.35 11.85
C SER A 226 1.79 -18.16 10.62
N THR A 227 2.43 -19.33 10.43
CA THR A 227 2.08 -20.30 9.38
C THR A 227 0.63 -20.80 9.51
N LEU A 228 0.12 -20.92 10.74
CA LEU A 228 -1.27 -21.34 10.98
C LEU A 228 -2.28 -20.33 10.43
N SER A 229 -1.97 -19.03 10.48
CA SER A 229 -2.81 -18.00 9.87
C SER A 229 -2.89 -18.21 8.35
N PHE A 230 -1.76 -18.51 7.69
CA PHE A 230 -1.73 -18.77 6.25
C PHE A 230 -2.47 -20.05 5.83
N LEU A 231 -2.43 -21.10 6.66
CA LEU A 231 -3.23 -22.32 6.45
C LEU A 231 -4.73 -22.05 6.57
N ARG A 232 -5.15 -21.24 7.55
CA ARG A 232 -6.56 -20.88 7.75
C ARG A 232 -7.13 -20.13 6.56
N VAL A 233 -6.33 -19.30 5.91
CA VAL A 233 -6.73 -18.54 4.72
C VAL A 233 -6.61 -19.34 3.41
N GLY A 234 -6.17 -20.60 3.47
CA GLY A 234 -5.97 -21.43 2.29
C GLY A 234 -4.89 -20.89 1.36
N ALA A 235 -3.80 -20.33 1.91
CA ALA A 235 -2.72 -19.73 1.11
C ALA A 235 -2.04 -20.76 0.19
N ASP A 236 -2.06 -22.04 0.54
CA ASP A 236 -1.59 -23.17 -0.26
C ASP A 236 -2.39 -23.40 -1.55
N LYS A 237 -3.67 -23.03 -1.55
CA LYS A 237 -4.61 -23.17 -2.69
C LYS A 237 -4.80 -21.88 -3.47
N ALA A 238 -4.24 -20.77 -2.98
CA ALA A 238 -4.38 -19.47 -3.59
C ALA A 238 -3.69 -19.42 -4.97
N ARG A 239 -4.23 -18.61 -5.89
CA ARG A 239 -3.54 -18.29 -7.15
C ARG A 239 -2.38 -17.31 -6.90
N THR A 240 -2.59 -16.37 -5.99
CA THR A 240 -1.66 -15.28 -5.71
C THR A 240 -1.73 -14.93 -4.24
N VAL A 241 -0.57 -14.79 -3.60
CA VAL A 241 -0.43 -14.23 -2.24
C VAL A 241 0.33 -12.91 -2.35
N CYS A 242 -0.27 -11.81 -1.92
CA CYS A 242 0.30 -10.48 -2.00
C CYS A 242 0.49 -9.91 -0.60
N PHE A 243 1.71 -9.56 -0.22
CA PHE A 243 2.04 -8.87 1.02
C PHE A 243 2.10 -7.37 0.77
N LEU A 244 1.20 -6.65 1.42
CA LEU A 244 1.20 -5.20 1.51
C LEU A 244 1.77 -4.82 2.88
N SER A 245 2.70 -3.86 2.91
CA SER A 245 3.18 -3.30 4.19
C SER A 245 2.00 -2.80 5.03
N ASN A 246 2.08 -2.96 6.36
CA ASN A 246 1.04 -2.53 7.31
C ASN A 246 1.49 -1.35 8.19
N LYS A 247 2.75 -0.94 8.08
CA LYS A 247 3.40 0.05 8.95
C LYS A 247 3.90 1.24 8.16
N ASP A 248 3.91 2.40 8.83
CA ASP A 248 4.36 3.67 8.26
C ASP A 248 5.90 3.78 8.25
N ASP A 249 6.60 3.15 9.21
CA ASP A 249 8.06 3.06 9.14
C ASP A 249 8.50 1.96 8.17
N THR A 250 9.25 2.35 7.15
CA THR A 250 9.74 1.48 6.09
C THR A 250 10.60 0.31 6.61
N TYR A 251 11.38 0.50 7.68
CA TYR A 251 12.24 -0.57 8.20
C TYR A 251 11.44 -1.67 8.90
N GLU A 252 10.51 -1.27 9.78
CA GLU A 252 9.63 -2.21 10.44
C GLU A 252 8.69 -2.89 9.45
N ALA A 253 8.18 -2.13 8.47
CA ALA A 253 7.37 -2.64 7.37
C ALA A 253 8.09 -3.76 6.60
N ASP A 254 9.32 -3.49 6.13
CA ASP A 254 10.09 -4.47 5.37
C ASP A 254 10.42 -5.71 6.21
N ALA A 255 10.76 -5.53 7.49
CA ALA A 255 11.02 -6.63 8.41
C ALA A 255 9.79 -7.52 8.62
N GLU A 256 8.60 -6.92 8.79
CA GLU A 256 7.34 -7.65 8.92
C GLU A 256 7.03 -8.46 7.64
N VAL A 257 7.24 -7.88 6.46
CA VAL A 257 7.07 -8.57 5.18
C VAL A 257 8.05 -9.73 5.05
N VAL A 258 9.33 -9.55 5.41
CA VAL A 258 10.34 -10.63 5.43
C VAL A 258 9.90 -11.77 6.34
N LEU A 259 9.50 -11.46 7.58
CA LEU A 259 9.01 -12.47 8.52
C LEU A 259 7.76 -13.19 8.02
N SER A 260 6.85 -12.47 7.36
CA SER A 260 5.62 -13.03 6.81
C SER A 260 5.89 -14.00 5.66
N VAL A 261 6.81 -13.66 4.76
CA VAL A 261 7.25 -14.55 3.68
C VAL A 261 7.94 -15.80 4.25
N LEU A 262 8.75 -15.65 5.30
CA LEU A 262 9.36 -16.80 5.99
C LEU A 262 8.31 -17.71 6.64
N ALA A 263 7.27 -17.13 7.24
CA ALA A 263 6.16 -17.88 7.82
C ALA A 263 5.28 -18.60 6.77
N LEU A 264 5.22 -18.07 5.54
CA LEU A 264 4.54 -18.70 4.39
C LEU A 264 5.38 -19.84 3.78
N ARG A 265 6.71 -19.80 3.89
CA ARG A 265 7.64 -20.74 3.24
C ARG A 265 7.28 -22.22 3.38
N PRO A 266 6.85 -22.74 4.55
CA PRO A 266 6.45 -24.15 4.68
C PRO A 266 5.32 -24.55 3.72
N LEU A 267 4.41 -23.61 3.41
CA LEU A 267 3.26 -23.82 2.53
C LEU A 267 3.60 -23.66 1.04
N LEU A 268 4.78 -23.12 0.73
CA LEU A 268 5.21 -22.96 -0.66
C LEU A 268 5.64 -24.30 -1.29
N GLN A 269 5.87 -25.34 -0.51
CA GLN A 269 6.17 -26.68 -1.03
C GLN A 269 4.94 -27.21 -1.80
N GLY A 270 5.02 -27.25 -3.13
CA GLY A 270 3.89 -27.62 -4.01
C GLY A 270 2.97 -26.47 -4.47
N PHE A 271 3.18 -25.25 -3.98
CA PHE A 271 2.38 -24.06 -4.37
C PHE A 271 2.57 -23.68 -5.85
N LYS A 272 1.50 -23.59 -6.63
CA LYS A 272 1.58 -23.24 -8.06
C LYS A 272 1.36 -21.76 -8.35
N GLY A 273 1.04 -20.97 -7.33
CA GLY A 273 0.76 -19.54 -7.47
C GLY A 273 2.00 -18.66 -7.41
N ASN A 274 1.77 -17.35 -7.48
CA ASN A 274 2.81 -16.33 -7.34
C ASN A 274 2.74 -15.69 -5.94
N VAL A 275 3.90 -15.39 -5.37
CA VAL A 275 4.00 -14.60 -4.13
C VAL A 275 4.59 -13.24 -4.47
N ILE A 276 3.87 -12.17 -4.14
CA ILE A 276 4.34 -10.79 -4.30
C ILE A 276 4.55 -10.19 -2.91
N ALA A 277 5.69 -9.54 -2.73
CA ALA A 277 6.02 -8.81 -1.51
C ALA A 277 6.34 -7.36 -1.85
N GLU A 278 5.53 -6.43 -1.34
CA GLU A 278 5.85 -5.00 -1.41
C GLU A 278 6.89 -4.67 -0.35
N VAL A 279 8.03 -4.13 -0.77
CA VAL A 279 9.14 -3.73 0.11
C VAL A 279 9.62 -2.35 -0.28
N SER A 280 10.06 -1.55 0.68
CA SER A 280 10.51 -0.18 0.43
C SER A 280 11.98 -0.12 0.03
N LYS A 281 12.85 -0.95 0.63
CA LYS A 281 14.30 -0.90 0.37
C LYS A 281 14.77 -2.03 -0.56
N ALA A 282 15.72 -1.69 -1.43
CA ALA A 282 16.35 -2.65 -2.34
C ALA A 282 17.13 -3.75 -1.61
N SER A 283 17.72 -3.47 -0.45
CA SER A 283 18.40 -4.47 0.39
C SER A 283 17.45 -5.55 0.89
N SER A 284 16.26 -5.15 1.37
CA SER A 284 15.19 -6.05 1.80
C SER A 284 14.69 -6.90 0.63
N ALA A 285 14.56 -6.30 -0.55
CA ALA A 285 14.20 -7.00 -1.78
C ALA A 285 15.21 -8.09 -2.12
N ASN A 286 16.50 -7.75 -2.13
CA ASN A 286 17.59 -8.70 -2.41
C ASN A 286 17.63 -9.84 -1.37
N LEU A 287 17.41 -9.52 -0.10
CA LEU A 287 17.32 -10.51 0.98
C LEU A 287 16.17 -11.49 0.71
N LEU A 288 14.97 -11.01 0.40
CA LEU A 288 13.83 -11.86 0.06
C LEU A 288 14.10 -12.74 -1.15
N MET A 289 14.70 -12.19 -2.21
CA MET A 289 15.06 -12.94 -3.41
C MET A 289 16.06 -14.07 -3.09
N SER A 290 17.02 -13.81 -2.19
CA SER A 290 18.00 -14.82 -1.75
C SER A 290 17.40 -15.92 -0.87
N LEU A 291 16.45 -15.57 0.01
CA LEU A 291 15.90 -16.50 1.02
C LEU A 291 14.77 -17.39 0.49
N SER A 292 14.04 -16.92 -0.53
CA SER A 292 12.70 -17.45 -0.83
C SER A 292 12.63 -18.47 -1.95
N GLY A 293 13.77 -18.84 -2.56
CA GLY A 293 13.83 -19.83 -3.63
C GLY A 293 12.94 -19.45 -4.83
N THR A 294 13.40 -18.53 -5.68
CA THR A 294 12.86 -18.17 -7.02
C THR A 294 11.39 -17.77 -7.18
N ARG A 295 10.49 -17.96 -6.19
CA ARG A 295 9.03 -17.77 -6.37
C ARG A 295 8.44 -16.53 -5.70
N VAL A 296 9.24 -15.79 -4.93
CA VAL A 296 8.82 -14.50 -4.36
C VAL A 296 9.29 -13.40 -5.28
N GLN A 297 8.38 -12.51 -5.64
CA GLN A 297 8.64 -11.33 -6.43
C GLN A 297 8.52 -10.11 -5.54
N THR A 298 9.54 -9.27 -5.53
CA THR A 298 9.59 -8.08 -4.69
C THR A 298 9.24 -6.85 -5.49
N VAL A 299 8.20 -6.12 -5.09
CA VAL A 299 7.83 -4.82 -5.69
C VAL A 299 8.40 -3.73 -4.79
N GLN A 300 9.22 -2.85 -5.37
CA GLN A 300 9.74 -1.72 -4.62
C GLN A 300 8.66 -0.64 -4.44
N ASN A 301 8.56 -0.07 -3.24
CA ASN A 301 7.73 1.10 -3.01
C ASN A 301 8.45 2.36 -3.53
N LEU A 302 7.99 2.84 -4.68
CA LEU A 302 8.61 3.95 -5.42
C LEU A 302 7.86 5.28 -5.22
N SER A 303 7.16 5.43 -4.08
CA SER A 303 6.31 6.60 -3.81
C SER A 303 7.07 7.93 -3.80
N ALA A 304 8.29 7.95 -3.25
CA ALA A 304 9.14 9.14 -3.25
C ALA A 304 9.51 9.58 -4.68
N LYS A 305 9.95 8.61 -5.51
CA LYS A 305 10.34 8.85 -6.90
C LYS A 305 9.17 9.31 -7.76
N LEU A 306 8.04 8.61 -7.64
CA LEU A 306 6.78 9.00 -8.28
C LEU A 306 6.34 10.41 -7.91
N PHE A 307 6.52 10.80 -6.64
CA PHE A 307 6.19 12.16 -6.21
C PHE A 307 7.10 13.18 -6.89
N VAL A 308 8.41 12.98 -6.84
CA VAL A 308 9.40 13.93 -7.38
C VAL A 308 9.27 14.08 -8.89
N GLN A 309 9.14 12.99 -9.64
CA GLN A 309 8.90 13.07 -11.09
C GLN A 309 7.59 13.83 -11.40
N CYS A 310 6.50 13.50 -10.70
CA CYS A 310 5.19 14.13 -10.94
C CYS A 310 5.12 15.59 -10.44
N SER A 311 5.92 15.99 -9.45
CA SER A 311 5.94 17.36 -8.95
C SER A 311 6.65 18.31 -9.92
N ARG A 312 7.68 17.82 -10.60
CA ARG A 312 8.45 18.56 -11.62
C ARG A 312 7.71 18.67 -12.94
N GLN A 313 7.03 17.60 -13.37
CA GLN A 313 6.43 17.53 -14.71
C GLN A 313 4.88 17.63 -14.68
N PRO A 314 4.28 18.75 -15.14
CA PRO A 314 2.83 18.89 -15.17
C PRO A 314 2.19 17.89 -16.14
N GLY A 315 1.20 17.14 -15.65
CA GLY A 315 0.47 16.14 -16.44
C GLY A 315 1.07 14.73 -16.40
N LEU A 316 2.29 14.54 -15.88
CA LEU A 316 2.93 13.22 -15.81
C LEU A 316 2.14 12.23 -14.93
N ARG A 317 1.54 12.70 -13.83
CA ARG A 317 0.62 11.90 -13.01
C ARG A 317 -0.48 11.25 -13.85
N ASP A 318 -1.06 11.99 -14.80
CA ASP A 318 -2.16 11.50 -15.62
C ASP A 318 -1.69 10.54 -16.71
N VAL A 319 -0.45 10.70 -17.19
CA VAL A 319 0.24 9.71 -18.02
C VAL A 319 0.41 8.40 -17.26
N TYR A 320 1.07 8.43 -16.09
CA TYR A 320 1.30 7.25 -15.26
C TYR A 320 -0.01 6.55 -14.93
N ARG A 321 -1.02 7.31 -14.49
CA ARG A 321 -2.35 6.78 -14.21
C ARG A 321 -2.97 6.06 -15.41
N GLN A 322 -2.82 6.58 -16.62
CA GLN A 322 -3.37 5.94 -17.82
C GLN A 322 -2.63 4.64 -18.15
N VAL A 323 -1.29 4.66 -18.17
CA VAL A 323 -0.44 3.50 -18.52
C VAL A 323 -0.52 2.40 -17.47
N LEU A 324 -0.56 2.76 -16.18
CA LEU A 324 -0.59 1.83 -15.05
C LEU A 324 -1.99 1.24 -14.80
N SER A 325 -3.07 1.96 -15.15
CA SER A 325 -4.42 1.47 -14.88
C SER A 325 -4.83 0.32 -15.81
N TYR A 326 -5.61 -0.64 -15.30
CA TYR A 326 -6.34 -1.61 -16.13
C TYR A 326 -7.54 -0.97 -16.85
N GLY A 327 -7.27 0.14 -17.55
CA GLY A 327 -8.20 1.01 -18.24
C GLY A 327 -8.28 0.72 -19.72
N LYS A 328 -8.13 1.77 -20.54
CA LYS A 328 -8.28 1.71 -22.00
C LYS A 328 -7.03 1.14 -22.67
N HIS A 329 -5.87 1.72 -22.39
CA HIS A 329 -4.57 1.28 -22.87
C HIS A 329 -3.78 0.76 -21.70
N VAL A 330 -3.10 -0.37 -21.87
CA VAL A 330 -2.37 -1.07 -20.81
C VAL A 330 -1.01 -1.46 -21.36
N ILE A 331 0.02 -1.29 -20.53
CA ILE A 331 1.35 -1.78 -20.84
C ILE A 331 1.42 -3.29 -20.62
N ASN A 332 1.97 -4.02 -21.58
CA ASN A 332 2.11 -5.47 -21.50
C ASN A 332 3.47 -5.88 -22.07
N LEU A 333 3.96 -7.03 -21.62
CA LEU A 333 5.11 -7.70 -22.21
C LEU A 333 4.62 -8.96 -22.94
N TYR A 334 4.83 -9.00 -24.25
CA TYR A 334 4.43 -10.13 -25.10
C TYR A 334 5.61 -10.70 -25.86
N LYS A 335 5.59 -12.02 -26.11
CA LYS A 335 6.53 -12.68 -27.00
C LYS A 335 5.86 -12.88 -28.36
N TYR A 336 6.57 -12.54 -29.42
CA TYR A 336 6.10 -12.80 -30.79
C TYR A 336 7.08 -13.69 -31.56
N PRO A 337 7.08 -15.01 -31.33
CA PRO A 337 8.01 -15.93 -32.01
C PRO A 337 7.90 -15.85 -33.54
N GLY A 338 6.69 -15.58 -34.05
CA GLY A 338 6.41 -15.43 -35.47
C GLY A 338 7.14 -14.26 -36.16
N LEU A 339 7.65 -13.28 -35.41
CA LEU A 339 8.36 -12.11 -35.94
C LEU A 339 9.88 -12.25 -35.95
N SER A 340 10.42 -13.41 -35.55
CA SER A 340 11.87 -13.61 -35.52
C SER A 340 12.50 -13.48 -36.91
N GLY A 341 13.60 -12.74 -37.00
CA GLY A 341 14.32 -12.45 -38.25
C GLY A 341 14.00 -11.09 -38.87
N LEU A 342 12.95 -10.39 -38.41
CA LEU A 342 12.68 -9.01 -38.81
C LEU A 342 13.57 -8.02 -38.04
N HIS A 343 13.76 -6.84 -38.63
CA HIS A 343 14.38 -5.70 -37.97
C HIS A 343 13.40 -5.01 -37.02
N TYR A 344 13.92 -4.41 -35.94
CA TYR A 344 13.09 -3.71 -34.94
C TYR A 344 12.24 -2.60 -35.56
N GLN A 345 12.78 -1.85 -36.53
CA GLN A 345 12.05 -0.81 -37.26
C GLN A 345 10.74 -1.33 -37.88
N GLN A 346 10.80 -2.49 -38.55
CA GLN A 346 9.65 -3.12 -39.20
C GLN A 346 8.60 -3.55 -38.17
N VAL A 347 9.05 -4.09 -37.04
CA VAL A 347 8.18 -4.47 -35.93
C VAL A 347 7.53 -3.23 -35.31
N ARG A 348 8.29 -2.18 -35.01
CA ARG A 348 7.80 -0.92 -34.43
C ARG A 348 6.70 -0.29 -35.29
N ARG A 349 6.89 -0.22 -36.61
CA ARG A 349 5.94 0.38 -37.55
C ARG A 349 4.72 -0.49 -37.84
N GLY A 350 4.83 -1.81 -37.70
CA GLY A 350 3.77 -2.73 -38.13
C GLY A 350 2.62 -2.94 -37.14
N PHE A 351 2.59 -2.26 -35.99
CA PHE A 351 1.48 -2.32 -35.02
C PHE A 351 0.58 -1.08 -35.12
N PRO A 352 -0.54 -1.12 -35.87
CA PRO A 352 -1.41 0.05 -36.04
C PRO A 352 -2.10 0.44 -34.72
N GLU A 353 -2.59 -0.53 -33.96
CA GLU A 353 -3.36 -0.28 -32.73
C GLU A 353 -2.51 -0.23 -31.44
N ALA A 354 -1.19 -0.43 -31.53
CA ALA A 354 -0.33 -0.48 -30.35
C ALA A 354 1.00 0.23 -30.57
N ILE A 355 1.66 0.62 -29.49
CA ILE A 355 2.98 1.25 -29.55
C ILE A 355 3.98 0.26 -28.97
N ILE A 356 4.97 -0.12 -29.78
CA ILE A 356 6.12 -0.90 -29.33
C ILE A 356 7.11 0.08 -28.71
N CYS A 357 7.38 -0.10 -27.42
CA CYS A 357 8.16 0.84 -26.62
C CYS A 357 9.59 0.38 -26.33
N GLY A 358 9.92 -0.87 -26.69
CA GLY A 358 11.23 -1.45 -26.40
C GLY A 358 11.22 -2.97 -26.42
N ILE A 359 12.40 -3.55 -26.18
CA ILE A 359 12.65 -4.98 -26.11
C ILE A 359 13.23 -5.34 -24.74
N LEU A 360 12.72 -6.41 -24.14
CA LEU A 360 13.28 -7.07 -22.97
C LEU A 360 13.95 -8.38 -23.42
N ARG A 361 15.29 -8.39 -23.41
CA ARG A 361 16.14 -9.54 -23.80
C ARG A 361 16.98 -9.95 -22.60
N GLU A 362 16.90 -11.23 -22.22
CA GLU A 362 17.70 -11.81 -21.13
C GLU A 362 17.59 -11.05 -19.79
N GLY A 363 16.44 -10.41 -19.54
CA GLY A 363 16.18 -9.62 -18.33
C GLY A 363 16.68 -8.17 -18.40
N LYS A 364 17.43 -7.78 -19.44
CA LYS A 364 17.80 -6.39 -19.72
C LYS A 364 16.75 -5.74 -20.61
N LEU A 365 16.20 -4.62 -20.14
CA LEU A 365 15.25 -3.81 -20.88
C LEU A 365 16.01 -2.77 -21.70
N ASP A 366 15.61 -2.63 -22.95
CA ASP A 366 16.13 -1.62 -23.87
C ASP A 366 14.93 -0.91 -24.51
N PHE A 367 14.76 0.38 -24.20
CA PHE A 367 13.69 1.22 -24.75
C PHE A 367 14.03 1.77 -26.14
N HIS A 368 15.32 1.90 -26.46
CA HIS A 368 15.82 2.51 -27.68
C HIS A 368 16.71 1.55 -28.48
N PRO A 369 16.21 0.34 -28.80
CA PRO A 369 17.00 -0.59 -29.59
C PRO A 369 17.23 -0.01 -30.99
N HIS A 370 18.44 -0.20 -31.50
CA HIS A 370 18.82 0.24 -32.84
C HIS A 370 17.82 -0.29 -33.89
N GLU A 371 17.48 0.55 -34.88
CA GLU A 371 16.45 0.22 -35.89
C GLU A 371 16.76 -1.09 -36.65
N ASP A 372 18.04 -1.35 -36.91
CA ASP A 372 18.55 -2.57 -37.56
C ASP A 372 18.64 -3.81 -36.65
N LEU A 373 18.27 -3.71 -35.36
CA LEU A 373 18.36 -4.85 -34.45
C LEU A 373 17.46 -6.00 -34.92
N VAL A 374 18.06 -7.17 -35.14
CA VAL A 374 17.31 -8.37 -35.54
C VAL A 374 16.63 -9.00 -34.33
N VAL A 375 15.32 -9.24 -34.47
CA VAL A 375 14.45 -9.81 -33.45
C VAL A 375 14.63 -11.32 -33.31
N ARG A 376 14.77 -11.81 -32.07
CA ARG A 376 14.85 -13.22 -31.71
C ARG A 376 13.49 -13.73 -31.23
N SER A 377 13.27 -15.04 -31.33
CA SER A 377 12.03 -15.69 -30.84
C SER A 377 11.86 -15.62 -29.31
N SER A 378 12.95 -15.45 -28.57
CA SER A 378 12.96 -15.31 -27.11
C SER A 378 12.62 -13.90 -26.61
N ASP A 379 12.70 -12.90 -27.48
CA ASP A 379 12.55 -11.50 -27.12
C ASP A 379 11.12 -11.20 -26.67
N LYS A 380 10.99 -10.42 -25.60
CA LYS A 380 9.71 -9.88 -25.13
C LYS A 380 9.63 -8.42 -25.57
N PHE A 381 8.52 -8.02 -26.16
CA PHE A 381 8.27 -6.65 -26.57
C PHE A 381 7.45 -5.93 -25.51
N LEU A 382 7.85 -4.71 -25.19
CA LEU A 382 7.06 -3.81 -24.36
C LEU A 382 6.02 -3.12 -25.24
N VAL A 383 4.74 -3.35 -24.96
CA VAL A 383 3.64 -2.95 -25.83
C VAL A 383 2.60 -2.16 -25.04
N ILE A 384 2.31 -0.94 -25.48
CA ILE A 384 1.15 -0.16 -25.01
C ILE A 384 0.01 -0.38 -26.00
N ALA A 385 -0.98 -1.18 -25.61
CA ALA A 385 -2.10 -1.58 -26.46
C ALA A 385 -3.44 -1.39 -25.75
N PRO A 386 -4.56 -1.30 -26.49
CA PRO A 386 -5.88 -1.46 -25.91
C PRO A 386 -6.00 -2.75 -25.10
N LYS A 387 -6.87 -2.73 -24.09
CA LYS A 387 -7.02 -3.86 -23.17
C LYS A 387 -7.36 -5.17 -23.90
N GLY A 388 -6.54 -6.19 -23.66
CA GLY A 388 -6.77 -7.56 -24.15
C GLY A 388 -6.46 -7.76 -25.64
N THR A 389 -5.96 -6.74 -26.35
CA THR A 389 -5.58 -6.84 -27.75
C THR A 389 -4.07 -7.09 -27.90
N GLN A 390 -3.65 -7.41 -29.12
CA GLN A 390 -2.23 -7.57 -29.50
C GLN A 390 -1.49 -8.61 -28.65
N LYS A 391 -2.16 -9.69 -28.22
CA LYS A 391 -1.47 -10.86 -27.63
C LYS A 391 -0.69 -11.65 -28.67
N GLU A 392 -1.20 -11.64 -29.89
CA GLU A 392 -0.58 -12.23 -31.07
C GLU A 392 -0.14 -11.12 -32.00
N ALA A 393 0.90 -11.38 -32.78
CA ALA A 393 1.40 -10.44 -33.75
C ALA A 393 0.38 -10.26 -34.89
N PRO A 394 0.25 -9.05 -35.47
CA PRO A 394 -0.60 -8.82 -36.63
C PRO A 394 -0.32 -9.81 -37.76
N HIS A 395 -1.36 -10.43 -38.32
CA HIS A 395 -1.20 -11.43 -39.39
C HIS A 395 -0.44 -10.90 -40.62
N SER A 396 -0.57 -9.60 -40.91
CA SER A 396 0.19 -8.93 -41.98
C SER A 396 1.70 -9.02 -41.73
N LEU A 397 2.15 -8.69 -40.52
CA LEU A 397 3.55 -8.79 -40.11
C LEU A 397 4.06 -10.23 -40.10
N VAL A 398 3.25 -11.18 -39.63
CA VAL A 398 3.64 -12.60 -39.63
C VAL A 398 3.84 -13.12 -41.05
N LYS A 399 2.95 -12.78 -41.98
CA LYS A 399 3.11 -13.14 -43.41
C LYS A 399 4.38 -12.54 -44.02
N ILE A 400 4.71 -11.31 -43.66
CA ILE A 400 5.94 -10.65 -44.08
C ILE A 400 7.15 -11.41 -43.54
N ALA A 401 7.16 -11.73 -42.24
CA ALA A 401 8.25 -12.50 -41.62
C ALA A 401 8.40 -13.89 -42.25
N GLU A 402 7.30 -14.58 -42.54
CA GLU A 402 7.31 -15.87 -43.24
C GLU A 402 7.86 -15.76 -44.67
N ARG A 403 7.48 -14.71 -45.40
CA ARG A 403 8.03 -14.43 -46.73
C ARG A 403 9.53 -14.18 -46.62
N TYR A 404 9.97 -13.32 -45.69
CA TYR A 404 11.37 -13.02 -45.46
C TYR A 404 12.21 -14.26 -45.12
N ARG A 405 11.65 -15.21 -44.34
CA ARG A 405 12.33 -16.50 -44.04
C ARG A 405 12.40 -17.43 -45.24
N LYS A 406 11.38 -17.44 -46.11
CA LYS A 406 11.33 -18.32 -47.29
C LYS A 406 12.20 -17.81 -48.43
N THR A 407 12.47 -16.51 -48.51
CA THR A 407 13.21 -15.93 -49.62
C THR A 407 14.71 -15.89 -49.36
N LEU A 408 15.48 -16.71 -50.10
CA LEU A 408 16.96 -16.70 -50.08
C LEU A 408 17.60 -15.61 -50.97
N ASN A 409 16.83 -14.90 -51.80
CA ASN A 409 17.37 -13.99 -52.82
C ASN A 409 17.39 -12.51 -52.37
N THR A 410 18.53 -11.84 -52.60
CA THR A 410 18.80 -10.44 -52.25
C THR A 410 17.81 -9.43 -52.86
N ILE A 411 17.26 -9.73 -54.04
CA ILE A 411 16.37 -8.82 -54.80
C ILE A 411 14.97 -8.72 -54.17
N ASP A 412 14.41 -9.84 -53.71
CA ASP A 412 13.10 -9.84 -53.04
C ASP A 412 13.19 -9.25 -51.63
N LYS A 413 14.36 -9.37 -50.98
CA LYS A 413 14.68 -8.70 -49.72
C LYS A 413 14.59 -7.18 -49.88
N ILE A 414 15.24 -6.66 -50.93
CA ILE A 414 15.20 -5.24 -51.32
C ILE A 414 13.76 -4.80 -51.66
N LEU A 415 12.96 -5.62 -52.34
CA LEU A 415 11.55 -5.32 -52.64
C LEU A 415 10.66 -5.27 -51.38
N CYS A 416 10.89 -6.14 -50.39
CA CYS A 416 10.20 -6.08 -49.11
C CYS A 416 10.59 -4.84 -48.29
N ASP A 417 11.87 -4.49 -48.28
CA ASP A 417 12.36 -3.27 -47.63
C ASP A 417 11.82 -2.01 -48.35
N LEU A 418 11.75 -2.04 -49.68
CA LEU A 418 11.09 -1.02 -50.51
C LEU A 418 9.59 -0.89 -50.24
N ALA A 419 8.86 -1.99 -50.02
CA ALA A 419 7.44 -1.92 -49.69
C ALA A 419 7.19 -1.23 -48.34
N PHE A 420 8.07 -1.43 -47.36
CA PHE A 420 8.07 -0.65 -46.11
C PHE A 420 8.44 0.81 -46.35
N LEU A 421 9.49 1.06 -47.15
CA LEU A 421 9.93 2.42 -47.52
C LEU A 421 8.87 3.20 -48.30
N VAL A 422 8.09 2.57 -49.19
CA VAL A 422 7.04 3.25 -49.99
C VAL A 422 5.88 3.71 -49.10
N SER A 423 5.57 3.00 -48.02
CA SER A 423 4.66 3.52 -46.97
C SER A 423 5.24 4.70 -46.17
N SER A 424 6.55 4.99 -46.36
CA SER A 424 7.33 5.99 -45.64
C SER A 424 7.62 7.27 -46.45
N ILE A 425 7.23 7.36 -47.73
CA ILE A 425 7.70 8.44 -48.64
C ILE A 425 7.11 9.83 -48.32
N ASN A 426 6.11 9.97 -47.44
CA ASN A 426 5.60 11.29 -47.02
C ASN A 426 6.18 11.82 -45.70
N LEU A 427 7.21 11.18 -45.11
CA LEU A 427 7.69 11.53 -43.76
C LEU A 427 8.96 12.40 -43.71
N GLN A 428 9.57 12.73 -44.85
CA GLN A 428 10.76 13.58 -44.90
C GLN A 428 10.39 15.03 -45.19
N HIS A 429 9.83 15.71 -44.20
CA HIS A 429 10.12 17.13 -44.07
C HIS A 429 11.30 17.25 -43.09
N GLU A 430 12.46 17.63 -43.60
CA GLU A 430 13.63 18.04 -42.81
C GLU A 430 13.24 19.27 -41.99
N VAL A 431 12.62 19.03 -40.85
CA VAL A 431 12.73 19.98 -39.75
C VAL A 431 14.18 19.90 -39.32
N SER A 432 14.86 21.04 -39.26
CA SER A 432 16.14 21.19 -38.58
C SER A 432 15.94 20.83 -37.11
N LEU A 433 15.91 19.54 -36.82
CA LEU A 433 15.92 19.00 -35.48
C LEU A 433 17.28 19.40 -34.93
N GLN A 434 17.30 20.46 -34.12
CA GLN A 434 18.44 20.70 -33.26
C GLN A 434 18.63 19.39 -32.49
N ALA A 435 19.83 18.81 -32.61
CA ALA A 435 20.22 17.65 -31.82
C ALA A 435 19.80 17.91 -30.36
N ALA A 436 19.36 16.88 -29.64
CA ALA A 436 19.05 17.00 -28.23
C ALA A 436 20.32 17.49 -27.50
N GLU A 437 20.48 18.80 -27.40
CA GLU A 437 21.57 19.41 -26.66
C GLU A 437 21.31 18.99 -25.22
N LYS A 438 22.25 18.25 -24.62
CA LYS A 438 22.15 17.87 -23.20
C LYS A 438 21.97 19.16 -22.40
N VAL A 439 20.73 19.43 -21.99
CA VAL A 439 20.41 20.64 -21.25
C VAL A 439 21.02 20.44 -19.88
N LEU A 440 22.04 21.22 -19.54
CA LEU A 440 22.63 21.19 -18.21
C LEU A 440 21.50 21.35 -17.16
N ALA A 441 21.49 20.47 -16.16
CA ALA A 441 20.52 20.51 -15.07
C ALA A 441 20.41 21.93 -14.52
N ARG A 442 19.21 22.50 -14.56
CA ARG A 442 18.97 23.89 -14.14
C ARG A 442 18.94 23.99 -12.63
N LYS A 443 19.45 25.09 -12.09
CA LYS A 443 19.30 25.42 -10.67
C LYS A 443 17.81 25.60 -10.35
N GLU A 444 17.31 24.93 -9.32
CA GLU A 444 15.91 25.00 -8.87
C GLU A 444 15.82 25.43 -7.40
N ARG A 445 14.67 26.01 -7.02
CA ARG A 445 14.32 26.34 -5.63
C ARG A 445 13.09 25.54 -5.22
N ILE A 446 13.20 24.77 -4.15
CA ILE A 446 12.16 23.83 -3.73
C ILE A 446 11.77 24.11 -2.28
N VAL A 447 10.47 24.25 -2.01
CA VAL A 447 9.91 24.31 -0.66
C VAL A 447 9.10 23.06 -0.40
N ILE A 448 9.49 22.29 0.61
CA ILE A 448 8.71 21.17 1.13
C ILE A 448 8.00 21.62 2.41
N LEU A 449 6.68 21.55 2.40
CA LEU A 449 5.81 21.85 3.53
C LEU A 449 5.35 20.55 4.18
N GLY A 450 5.76 20.33 5.43
CA GLY A 450 5.50 19.11 6.20
C GLY A 450 6.68 18.14 6.21
N TRP A 451 6.62 17.19 7.15
CA TRP A 451 7.70 16.21 7.38
C TRP A 451 7.18 14.81 7.66
N ARG A 452 7.79 13.82 7.02
CA ARG A 452 7.74 12.39 7.37
C ARG A 452 9.09 11.73 7.04
N PRO A 453 9.41 10.54 7.59
CA PRO A 453 10.69 9.88 7.34
C PRO A 453 11.05 9.72 5.85
N ASP A 454 10.06 9.45 4.99
CA ASP A 454 10.27 9.25 3.54
C ASP A 454 10.61 10.54 2.78
N VAL A 455 10.48 11.72 3.40
CA VAL A 455 10.97 12.99 2.82
C VAL A 455 12.48 12.92 2.57
N CYS A 456 13.22 12.13 3.37
CA CYS A 456 14.65 11.91 3.12
C CYS A 456 14.90 11.29 1.75
N ASP A 457 14.12 10.27 1.38
CA ASP A 457 14.22 9.60 0.09
C ASP A 457 13.82 10.58 -1.05
N MET A 458 12.86 11.47 -0.80
CA MET A 458 12.49 12.53 -1.76
C MET A 458 13.57 13.59 -1.96
N VAL A 459 14.29 13.99 -0.89
CA VAL A 459 15.39 14.96 -0.98
C VAL A 459 16.55 14.39 -1.78
N LEU A 460 16.92 13.12 -1.54
CA LEU A 460 17.95 12.44 -2.33
C LEU A 460 17.56 12.35 -3.81
N GLU A 461 16.30 12.02 -4.07
CA GLU A 461 15.78 11.94 -5.43
C GLU A 461 15.78 13.32 -6.12
N TYR A 462 15.36 14.40 -5.44
CA TYR A 462 15.50 15.76 -5.99
C TYR A 462 16.96 16.11 -6.28
N ASP A 463 17.90 15.70 -5.44
CA ASP A 463 19.33 15.98 -5.62
C ASP A 463 19.90 15.33 -6.89
N ASP A 464 19.34 14.20 -7.34
CA ASP A 464 19.72 13.57 -8.62
C ASP A 464 19.23 14.36 -9.84
N TYR A 465 18.15 15.12 -9.70
CA TYR A 465 17.45 15.78 -10.81
C TYR A 465 17.80 17.24 -11.05
N VAL A 466 18.28 17.95 -10.02
CA VAL A 466 18.48 19.40 -10.07
C VAL A 466 19.95 19.78 -10.28
N GLY A 467 20.19 20.96 -10.86
CA GLY A 467 21.53 21.46 -11.08
C GLY A 467 22.26 21.88 -9.80
N PRO A 468 23.60 21.97 -9.83
CA PRO A 468 24.40 22.39 -8.68
C PRO A 468 24.03 23.80 -8.22
N GLY A 469 23.98 23.99 -6.91
CA GLY A 469 23.60 25.25 -6.27
C GLY A 469 22.09 25.43 -6.09
N SER A 470 21.29 24.38 -6.31
CA SER A 470 19.86 24.36 -5.99
C SER A 470 19.61 24.48 -4.49
N GLU A 471 18.47 25.04 -4.11
CA GLU A 471 18.14 25.31 -2.71
C GLU A 471 16.85 24.59 -2.34
N LEU A 472 16.85 23.83 -1.24
CA LEU A 472 15.68 23.14 -0.73
C LEU A 472 15.41 23.53 0.71
N VAL A 473 14.21 24.03 1.00
CA VAL A 473 13.77 24.34 2.36
C VAL A 473 12.67 23.40 2.82
N ILE A 474 12.82 22.87 4.02
CA ILE A 474 11.82 22.07 4.71
C ILE A 474 11.20 22.89 5.85
N LEU A 475 9.92 23.25 5.72
CA LEU A 475 9.11 23.82 6.79
C LEU A 475 8.27 22.71 7.43
N ALA A 476 8.52 22.41 8.71
CA ALA A 476 7.78 21.37 9.42
C ALA A 476 7.69 21.63 10.93
N GLU A 477 6.70 20.99 11.56
CA GLU A 477 6.49 21.07 13.02
C GLU A 477 7.45 20.17 13.82
N ALA A 478 8.09 19.20 13.16
CA ALA A 478 9.11 18.34 13.75
C ALA A 478 10.34 19.16 14.16
N SER A 479 10.98 18.78 15.28
CA SER A 479 12.19 19.45 15.75
C SER A 479 13.36 19.25 14.76
N LEU A 480 14.41 20.07 14.87
CA LEU A 480 15.61 19.89 14.05
C LEU A 480 16.34 18.59 14.41
N GLU A 481 16.43 18.27 15.70
CA GLU A 481 17.08 17.05 16.21
C GLU A 481 16.42 15.78 15.67
N GLU A 482 15.08 15.72 15.68
CA GLU A 482 14.32 14.59 15.14
C GLU A 482 14.58 14.40 13.64
N ARG A 483 14.59 15.51 12.89
CA ARG A 483 14.85 15.50 11.44
C ARG A 483 16.27 15.04 11.13
N GLN A 484 17.27 15.59 11.82
CA GLN A 484 18.67 15.24 11.63
C GLN A 484 18.94 13.77 11.96
N LEU A 485 18.40 13.25 13.07
CA LEU A 485 18.55 11.84 13.44
C LEU A 485 18.04 10.88 12.36
N VAL A 486 16.90 11.21 11.73
CA VAL A 486 16.33 10.41 10.65
C VAL A 486 17.15 10.53 9.37
N MET A 487 17.60 11.75 9.03
CA MET A 487 18.45 12.00 7.86
C MET A 487 19.78 11.27 7.96
N ASP A 488 20.46 11.33 9.11
CA ASP A 488 21.76 10.66 9.34
C ASP A 488 21.66 9.14 9.15
N ARG A 489 20.50 8.55 9.45
CA ARG A 489 20.25 7.10 9.27
C ARG A 489 19.79 6.72 7.87
N ARG A 490 19.13 7.63 7.14
CA ARG A 490 18.51 7.34 5.83
C ARG A 490 19.32 7.83 4.65
N PHE A 491 20.15 8.86 4.81
CA PHE A 491 21.01 9.36 3.73
C PHE A 491 22.09 8.33 3.43
N SER A 492 21.96 7.68 2.27
CA SER A 492 22.95 6.73 1.76
C SER A 492 24.20 7.44 1.21
N ARG A 493 24.07 8.73 0.86
CA ARG A 493 25.12 9.57 0.29
C ARG A 493 24.92 11.04 0.70
N PRO A 494 25.99 11.85 0.70
CA PRO A 494 25.85 13.30 0.83
C PRO A 494 25.13 13.90 -0.39
N LEU A 495 24.49 15.05 -0.18
CA LEU A 495 23.87 15.86 -1.22
C LEU A 495 24.95 16.50 -2.10
N ARG A 496 24.75 16.51 -3.41
CA ARG A 496 25.72 17.00 -4.41
C ARG A 496 25.32 18.36 -4.97
N ASN A 497 24.02 18.52 -5.23
CA ASN A 497 23.46 19.65 -5.96
C ASN A 497 22.64 20.58 -5.08
N ILE A 498 22.02 20.05 -4.02
CA ILE A 498 21.09 20.76 -3.14
C ILE A 498 21.77 21.29 -1.87
N THR A 499 21.55 22.57 -1.58
CA THR A 499 21.74 23.16 -0.26
C THR A 499 20.46 23.04 0.55
N LEU A 500 20.48 22.22 1.59
CA LEU A 500 19.32 21.92 2.43
C LEU A 500 19.22 22.87 3.62
N THR A 501 18.07 23.53 3.78
CA THR A 501 17.79 24.44 4.89
C THR A 501 16.54 24.01 5.65
N HIS A 502 16.61 23.96 6.97
CA HIS A 502 15.49 23.54 7.81
C HIS A 502 14.85 24.73 8.52
N LYS A 503 13.52 24.78 8.51
CA LYS A 503 12.72 25.72 9.30
C LYS A 503 11.76 24.96 10.21
N ILE A 504 11.66 25.38 11.47
CA ILE A 504 10.65 24.91 12.42
C ILE A 504 9.46 25.87 12.33
N GLY A 505 8.27 25.34 12.12
CA GLY A 505 7.04 26.11 12.05
C GLY A 505 5.89 25.28 11.50
N SER A 506 4.65 25.73 11.68
CA SER A 506 3.49 24.99 11.17
C SER A 506 3.22 25.37 9.72
N PRO A 507 3.10 24.40 8.79
CA PRO A 507 2.66 24.66 7.41
C PRO A 507 1.27 25.30 7.31
N MET A 508 0.45 25.20 8.37
CA MET A 508 -0.87 25.82 8.45
C MET A 508 -0.82 27.25 9.02
N SER A 509 0.33 27.68 9.57
CA SER A 509 0.54 29.03 10.07
C SER A 509 0.88 29.96 8.92
N ARG A 510 0.06 30.98 8.71
CA ARG A 510 0.28 31.99 7.67
C ARG A 510 1.61 32.72 7.83
N THR A 511 2.03 33.00 9.07
CA THR A 511 3.29 33.71 9.37
C THR A 511 4.49 32.86 9.03
N ASP A 512 4.52 31.61 9.50
CA ASP A 512 5.65 30.69 9.29
C ASP A 512 5.80 30.35 7.81
N LEU A 513 4.67 30.10 7.14
CA LEU A 513 4.64 29.81 5.71
C LEU A 513 5.09 31.00 4.88
N LYS A 514 4.65 32.21 5.22
CA LYS A 514 5.13 33.44 4.59
C LYS A 514 6.65 33.54 4.70
N LEU A 515 7.21 33.42 5.90
CA LEU A 515 8.66 33.48 6.12
C LEU A 515 9.42 32.35 5.39
N ALA A 516 8.83 31.17 5.24
CA ALA A 516 9.43 30.08 4.49
C ALA A 516 9.53 30.42 2.99
N ILE A 517 8.43 30.91 2.41
CA ILE A 517 8.34 31.23 0.98
C ILE A 517 9.15 32.48 0.65
N THR A 518 9.01 33.58 1.39
CA THR A 518 9.65 34.87 1.06
C THR A 518 11.17 34.83 1.15
N ASN A 519 11.75 34.01 2.04
CA ASN A 519 13.21 33.93 2.16
C ASN A 519 13.87 33.22 0.97
N ILE A 520 13.12 32.46 0.18
CA ILE A 520 13.62 31.73 -0.99
C ILE A 520 13.10 32.35 -2.28
N ALA A 521 11.91 32.95 -2.24
CA ALA A 521 11.30 33.56 -3.39
C ALA A 521 12.27 34.57 -4.02
N PRO A 522 12.40 34.58 -5.36
CA PRO A 522 13.25 35.53 -6.03
C PRO A 522 12.82 36.97 -5.73
N GLU A 523 13.79 37.88 -5.64
CA GLU A 523 13.50 39.31 -5.65
C GLU A 523 12.85 39.67 -6.99
N PHE A 524 11.84 40.54 -6.91
CA PHE A 524 10.99 40.88 -8.05
C PHE A 524 11.82 41.59 -9.15
N GLY A 525 11.92 41.01 -10.34
CA GLY A 525 12.48 41.69 -11.53
C GLY A 525 13.68 41.06 -12.23
N ASN A 526 14.26 39.96 -11.73
CA ASN A 526 15.32 39.22 -12.45
C ASN A 526 14.76 38.05 -13.28
N GLU A 527 14.88 38.13 -14.61
CA GLU A 527 14.44 37.06 -15.53
C GLU A 527 15.29 35.78 -15.44
N ASP A 528 16.52 35.87 -14.91
CA ASP A 528 17.42 34.72 -14.66
C ASP A 528 17.19 34.00 -13.32
N THR A 529 16.04 34.22 -12.68
CA THR A 529 15.77 33.61 -11.37
C THR A 529 15.40 32.13 -11.49
N PRO A 530 16.00 31.26 -10.65
CA PRO A 530 15.71 29.83 -10.69
C PRO A 530 14.23 29.57 -10.37
N PRO A 531 13.57 28.61 -11.06
CA PRO A 531 12.16 28.31 -10.84
C PRO A 531 11.90 27.87 -9.39
N LEU A 532 10.79 28.35 -8.83
CA LEU A 532 10.32 27.98 -7.49
C LEU A 532 9.21 26.93 -7.59
N SER A 533 9.36 25.83 -6.84
CA SER A 533 8.37 24.77 -6.70
C SER A 533 8.02 24.58 -5.22
N ILE A 534 6.73 24.45 -4.92
CA ILE A 534 6.22 24.27 -3.55
C ILE A 534 5.45 22.95 -3.49
N CYS A 535 5.87 22.07 -2.58
CA CYS A 535 5.33 20.74 -2.38
C CYS A 535 4.75 20.61 -0.97
N VAL A 536 3.51 20.17 -0.85
CA VAL A 536 2.84 19.91 0.43
C VAL A 536 2.77 18.42 0.68
N ILE A 537 3.31 18.01 1.82
CA ILE A 537 3.36 16.64 2.30
C ILE A 537 2.68 16.62 3.66
N ALA A 538 1.89 15.58 3.94
CA ALA A 538 1.27 15.45 5.25
C ALA A 538 2.35 15.29 6.34
N ASP A 539 2.34 16.18 7.32
CA ASP A 539 3.23 16.10 8.48
C ASP A 539 2.92 14.84 9.32
N GLY A 540 3.92 14.23 9.95
CA GLY A 540 3.77 13.01 10.74
C GLY A 540 2.66 13.13 11.78
N LYS A 541 2.53 14.30 12.43
CA LYS A 541 1.47 14.56 13.44
C LYS A 541 0.06 14.56 12.86
N TRP A 542 -0.11 14.81 11.56
CA TRP A 542 -1.41 14.91 10.90
C TRP A 542 -2.09 13.55 10.71
N HIS A 543 -1.31 12.46 10.79
CA HIS A 543 -1.81 11.08 10.72
C HIS A 543 -2.55 10.66 12.01
N VAL A 544 -2.37 11.39 13.12
CA VAL A 544 -3.09 11.20 14.38
C VAL A 544 -4.55 11.66 14.22
N GLY A 545 -5.40 10.72 13.80
CA GLY A 545 -6.81 10.95 13.45
C GLY A 545 -7.25 10.31 12.12
N GLY A 546 -6.34 9.60 11.44
CA GLY A 546 -6.62 8.89 10.20
C GLY A 546 -6.39 9.72 8.94
N THR A 547 -6.32 9.03 7.80
CA THR A 547 -5.98 9.62 6.50
C THR A 547 -6.88 10.80 6.06
N PRO A 548 -8.21 10.82 6.32
CA PRO A 548 -9.04 11.94 5.86
C PRO A 548 -8.73 13.27 6.55
N LYS A 549 -8.14 13.25 7.75
CA LYS A 549 -7.76 14.47 8.48
C LYS A 549 -6.47 15.06 7.89
N ALA A 550 -5.48 14.21 7.63
CA ALA A 550 -4.21 14.62 7.03
C ALA A 550 -4.39 15.27 5.65
N ASP A 551 -5.28 14.72 4.83
CA ASP A 551 -5.60 15.28 3.51
C ASP A 551 -6.25 16.68 3.62
N LYS A 552 -7.14 16.89 4.60
CA LYS A 552 -7.76 18.21 4.82
C LYS A 552 -6.73 19.27 5.23
N GLN A 553 -5.77 18.90 6.09
CA GLN A 553 -4.70 19.79 6.53
C GLN A 553 -3.74 20.11 5.36
N SER A 554 -3.41 19.11 4.54
CA SER A 554 -2.62 19.30 3.32
C SER A 554 -3.32 20.21 2.31
N ALA A 555 -4.64 20.06 2.15
CA ALA A 555 -5.43 20.94 1.28
C ALA A 555 -5.46 22.38 1.80
N PHE A 556 -5.60 22.57 3.11
CA PHE A 556 -5.55 23.89 3.72
C PHE A 556 -4.18 24.56 3.53
N ALA A 557 -3.08 23.86 3.79
CA ALA A 557 -1.73 24.39 3.59
C ALA A 557 -1.45 24.73 2.11
N LEU A 558 -1.93 23.91 1.18
CA LEU A 558 -1.82 24.18 -0.26
C LEU A 558 -2.56 25.46 -0.68
N LEU A 559 -3.81 25.62 -0.24
CA LEU A 559 -4.62 26.81 -0.53
C LEU A 559 -4.01 28.07 0.11
N LEU A 560 -3.46 27.95 1.32
CA LEU A 560 -2.77 29.04 2.00
C LEU A 560 -1.50 29.45 1.24
N ALA A 561 -0.72 28.48 0.76
CA ALA A 561 0.45 28.74 -0.08
C ALA A 561 0.07 29.47 -1.37
N GLU A 562 -1.03 29.06 -2.03
CA GLU A 562 -1.55 29.72 -3.23
C GLU A 562 -1.94 31.17 -2.95
N ALA A 563 -2.67 31.42 -1.86
CA ALA A 563 -3.10 32.74 -1.46
C ALA A 563 -1.91 33.67 -1.21
N LEU A 564 -0.88 33.18 -0.52
CA LEU A 564 0.36 33.92 -0.28
C LEU A 564 1.11 34.20 -1.58
N CYS A 565 1.25 33.23 -2.47
CA CYS A 565 1.94 33.44 -3.75
C CYS A 565 1.23 34.51 -4.60
N ARG A 566 -0.10 34.54 -4.60
CA ARG A 566 -0.89 35.58 -5.30
C ARG A 566 -0.73 36.96 -4.66
N GLU A 567 -0.77 37.04 -3.32
CA GLU A 567 -0.65 38.30 -2.57
C GLU A 567 0.71 38.96 -2.76
N TYR A 568 1.79 38.18 -2.67
CA TYR A 568 3.17 38.66 -2.83
C TYR A 568 3.66 38.61 -4.28
N LYS A 569 2.78 38.30 -5.24
CA LYS A 569 3.07 38.17 -6.69
C LYS A 569 4.26 37.24 -6.99
N ILE A 570 4.43 36.19 -6.20
CA ILE A 570 5.50 35.21 -6.37
C ILE A 570 5.10 34.25 -7.49
N LYS A 571 5.91 34.18 -8.55
CA LYS A 571 5.71 33.23 -9.64
C LYS A 571 6.23 31.85 -9.21
N VAL A 572 5.34 30.87 -9.19
CA VAL A 572 5.65 29.48 -8.85
C VAL A 572 5.44 28.62 -10.09
N THR A 573 6.40 27.73 -10.39
CA THR A 573 6.34 26.81 -11.53
C THR A 573 5.41 25.64 -11.23
N SER A 574 5.49 25.09 -10.01
CA SER A 574 4.65 23.98 -9.57
C SER A 574 4.23 24.16 -8.12
N LEU A 575 2.92 24.12 -7.86
CA LEU A 575 2.32 24.13 -6.52
C LEU A 575 1.47 22.86 -6.36
N VAL A 576 1.98 21.90 -5.58
CA VAL A 576 1.45 20.53 -5.56
C VAL A 576 1.31 20.00 -4.14
N ALA A 577 0.25 19.23 -3.87
CA ALA A 577 0.08 18.49 -2.63
C ALA A 577 -0.04 16.98 -2.86
N GLU A 578 0.44 16.21 -1.90
CA GLU A 578 0.11 14.80 -1.80
C GLU A 578 -1.26 14.60 -1.15
N PHE A 579 -2.12 13.78 -1.77
CA PHE A 579 -3.39 13.37 -1.18
C PHE A 579 -3.57 11.86 -1.23
N VAL A 580 -4.17 11.31 -0.17
CA VAL A 580 -4.69 9.94 -0.16
C VAL A 580 -6.06 9.88 -0.84
N ASP A 581 -6.98 10.80 -0.54
CA ASP A 581 -8.28 10.88 -1.20
C ASP A 581 -8.21 11.66 -2.51
N LYS A 582 -8.18 10.91 -3.61
CA LYS A 582 -8.31 11.43 -4.97
C LYS A 582 -9.53 12.33 -5.18
N LYS A 583 -10.66 12.08 -4.50
CA LYS A 583 -11.88 12.90 -4.66
C LYS A 583 -11.63 14.31 -4.17
N LEU A 584 -11.00 14.45 -3.00
CA LEU A 584 -10.63 15.75 -2.46
C LEU A 584 -9.64 16.47 -3.38
N GLY A 585 -8.58 15.79 -3.83
CA GLY A 585 -7.61 16.38 -4.75
C GLY A 585 -8.25 16.91 -6.04
N LYS A 586 -9.23 16.18 -6.60
CA LYS A 586 -10.00 16.65 -7.76
C LYS A 586 -10.82 17.90 -7.46
N GLN A 587 -11.48 17.96 -6.31
CA GLN A 587 -12.27 19.13 -5.92
C GLN A 587 -11.38 20.38 -5.78
N VAL A 588 -10.22 20.24 -5.14
CA VAL A 588 -9.27 21.35 -4.97
C VAL A 588 -8.83 21.91 -6.32
N VAL A 589 -8.40 21.06 -7.26
CA VAL A 589 -7.94 21.49 -8.60
C VAL A 589 -9.08 22.01 -9.47
N GLN A 590 -10.31 21.49 -9.29
CA GLN A 590 -11.49 22.02 -9.98
C GLN A 590 -11.80 23.46 -9.54
N SER A 591 -11.65 23.76 -8.26
CA SER A 591 -11.84 25.12 -7.73
C SER A 591 -10.66 26.04 -8.00
N HIS A 592 -9.44 25.51 -8.02
CA HIS A 592 -8.20 26.26 -8.22
C HIS A 592 -7.33 25.59 -9.30
N PRO A 593 -7.51 25.95 -10.58
CA PRO A 593 -6.82 25.30 -11.70
C PRO A 593 -5.30 25.46 -11.72
N SER A 594 -4.75 26.39 -10.92
CA SER A 594 -3.30 26.59 -10.79
C SER A 594 -2.62 25.51 -9.94
N LEU A 595 -3.42 24.81 -9.13
CA LEU A 595 -2.95 23.78 -8.20
C LEU A 595 -2.86 22.42 -8.85
N ASN A 596 -1.92 21.62 -8.37
CA ASN A 596 -1.79 20.21 -8.71
C ASN A 596 -1.91 19.32 -7.47
N TYR A 597 -2.21 18.06 -7.69
CA TYR A 597 -2.13 17.05 -6.64
C TYR A 597 -1.53 15.75 -7.14
N ILE A 598 -0.90 15.00 -6.25
CA ILE A 598 -0.32 13.69 -6.54
C ILE A 598 -0.93 12.67 -5.56
N CYS A 599 -1.35 11.53 -6.10
CA CYS A 599 -1.82 10.39 -5.31
C CYS A 599 -0.81 9.25 -5.47
N THR A 600 0.34 9.37 -4.83
CA THR A 600 1.45 8.38 -4.85
C THR A 600 0.97 6.98 -4.51
N HIS A 601 0.23 6.84 -3.41
CA HIS A 601 -0.36 5.58 -2.94
C HIS A 601 -1.27 4.91 -4.00
N GLU A 602 -1.97 5.69 -4.83
CA GLU A 602 -2.77 5.15 -5.92
C GLU A 602 -1.84 4.61 -7.01
N LEU A 603 -0.84 5.38 -7.44
CA LEU A 603 0.11 4.96 -8.47
C LEU A 603 0.91 3.73 -8.04
N SER A 604 1.45 3.70 -6.82
CA SER A 604 2.15 2.55 -6.23
C SER A 604 1.25 1.31 -6.18
N GLY A 605 -0.01 1.47 -5.75
CA GLY A 605 -0.98 0.37 -5.79
C GLY A 605 -1.29 -0.15 -7.21
N LEU A 606 -1.24 0.72 -8.23
CA LEU A 606 -1.35 0.28 -9.63
C LEU A 606 -0.12 -0.53 -10.07
N VAL A 607 1.10 -0.09 -9.71
CA VAL A 607 2.35 -0.83 -9.99
C VAL A 607 2.29 -2.22 -9.36
N THR A 608 1.99 -2.31 -8.06
CA THR A 608 1.86 -3.59 -7.35
C THR A 608 0.85 -4.51 -8.04
N THR A 609 -0.27 -3.97 -8.53
CA THR A 609 -1.26 -4.77 -9.26
C THR A 609 -0.73 -5.25 -10.62
N GLN A 610 0.01 -4.44 -11.36
CA GLN A 610 0.58 -4.87 -12.64
C GLN A 610 1.65 -5.96 -12.45
N VAL A 611 2.57 -5.75 -11.51
CA VAL A 611 3.62 -6.73 -11.21
C VAL A 611 3.02 -8.04 -10.70
N SER A 612 1.92 -7.98 -9.94
CA SER A 612 1.23 -9.20 -9.48
C SER A 612 0.71 -10.10 -10.60
N GLU A 613 0.50 -9.55 -11.79
CA GLU A 613 0.05 -10.30 -12.97
C GLU A 613 1.22 -10.72 -13.86
N ASN A 614 2.19 -9.82 -14.09
CA ASN A 614 3.40 -10.13 -14.82
C ASN A 614 4.63 -9.60 -14.09
N ALA A 615 5.41 -10.53 -13.54
CA ALA A 615 6.65 -10.29 -12.82
C ALA A 615 7.67 -9.46 -13.60
N ASP A 616 7.74 -9.68 -14.91
CA ASP A 616 8.73 -9.02 -15.77
C ASP A 616 8.49 -7.50 -15.85
N LEU A 617 7.25 -7.04 -15.61
CA LEU A 617 6.95 -5.61 -15.54
C LEU A 617 7.62 -4.91 -14.37
N ASN A 618 8.09 -5.66 -13.36
CA ASN A 618 8.84 -5.07 -12.25
C ASN A 618 10.14 -4.43 -12.75
N ALA A 619 10.83 -5.06 -13.70
CA ALA A 619 12.05 -4.50 -14.30
C ALA A 619 11.73 -3.21 -15.08
N VAL A 620 10.62 -3.20 -15.81
CA VAL A 620 10.14 -2.00 -16.56
C VAL A 620 9.83 -0.84 -15.62
N TRP A 621 9.08 -1.09 -14.54
CA TRP A 621 8.71 -0.03 -13.62
C TRP A 621 9.86 0.42 -12.72
N THR A 622 10.80 -0.47 -12.42
CA THR A 622 12.02 -0.09 -11.70
C THR A 622 12.85 0.87 -12.56
N GLU A 623 13.02 0.58 -13.86
CA GLU A 623 13.73 1.45 -14.80
C GLU A 623 13.02 2.81 -14.96
N LEU A 624 11.73 2.81 -15.33
CA LEU A 624 10.96 4.04 -15.62
C LEU A 624 10.79 5.00 -14.44
N LEU A 625 10.94 4.50 -13.22
CA LEU A 625 10.75 5.28 -12.00
C LEU A 625 12.07 5.56 -11.28
N ASN A 626 13.22 5.15 -11.82
CA ASN A 626 14.53 5.57 -11.31
C ASN A 626 14.89 6.96 -11.86
N SER A 627 15.79 7.65 -11.16
CA SER A 627 16.40 8.93 -11.56
C SER A 627 17.55 8.79 -12.57
N TRP A 628 17.88 7.57 -12.97
CA TRP A 628 18.93 7.29 -13.94
C TRP A 628 18.40 6.33 -15.01
N GLY A 629 18.75 6.60 -16.26
CA GLY A 629 18.31 5.82 -17.40
C GLY A 629 17.03 6.38 -17.99
N ASN A 630 16.08 5.51 -18.29
CA ASN A 630 14.87 5.83 -19.06
C ASN A 630 13.73 6.32 -18.19
N GLU A 631 13.14 7.47 -18.53
CA GLU A 631 11.98 8.02 -17.84
C GLU A 631 10.88 8.44 -18.82
N ILE A 632 9.68 8.65 -18.30
CA ILE A 632 8.58 9.23 -19.06
C ILE A 632 8.63 10.76 -18.93
N TYR A 633 8.81 11.44 -20.05
CA TYR A 633 8.78 12.90 -20.12
C TYR A 633 7.53 13.44 -20.83
N VAL A 634 7.07 14.59 -20.36
CA VAL A 634 6.05 15.41 -21.02
C VAL A 634 6.75 16.62 -21.64
N GLN A 635 7.35 16.43 -22.81
CA GLN A 635 8.20 17.41 -23.49
C GLN A 635 7.41 18.39 -24.35
N ASP A 636 7.86 19.65 -24.42
CA ASP A 636 7.22 20.65 -25.24
C ASP A 636 7.17 20.24 -26.72
N ILE A 637 6.01 20.44 -27.36
CA ILE A 637 5.81 20.02 -28.74
C ILE A 637 6.74 20.74 -29.73
N GLY A 638 7.23 21.93 -29.37
CA GLY A 638 8.17 22.73 -30.16
C GLY A 638 9.49 22.03 -30.46
N LEU A 639 9.86 21.00 -29.69
CA LEU A 639 11.03 20.16 -29.96
C LEU A 639 10.85 19.22 -31.16
N TYR A 640 9.59 18.95 -31.55
CA TYR A 640 9.26 17.96 -32.58
C TYR A 640 8.53 18.55 -33.78
N ALA A 641 7.83 19.67 -33.59
CA ALA A 641 7.00 20.28 -34.62
C ALA A 641 7.00 21.80 -34.53
N THR A 642 6.95 22.45 -35.70
CA THR A 642 6.81 23.92 -35.75
C THR A 642 5.34 24.32 -35.57
N THR A 643 5.09 25.54 -35.09
CA THR A 643 3.73 26.04 -34.76
C THR A 643 2.74 26.05 -35.92
N ASN A 644 3.20 26.06 -37.17
CA ASN A 644 2.36 26.04 -38.36
C ASN A 644 2.14 24.63 -38.93
N GLU A 645 2.78 23.62 -38.35
CA GLU A 645 2.71 22.25 -38.83
C GLU A 645 1.53 21.48 -38.21
N ALA A 646 1.04 20.47 -38.92
CA ALA A 646 0.02 19.55 -38.42
C ALA A 646 0.49 18.10 -38.57
N PRO A 647 1.58 17.69 -37.90
CA PRO A 647 2.15 16.37 -38.13
C PRO A 647 1.21 15.28 -37.62
N SER A 648 1.24 14.11 -38.25
CA SER A 648 0.59 12.91 -37.73
C SER A 648 1.32 12.37 -36.49
N PHE A 649 0.67 11.51 -35.69
CA PHE A 649 1.37 10.89 -34.55
C PHE A 649 2.49 9.96 -35.01
N ASN A 650 2.35 9.30 -36.16
CA ASN A 650 3.42 8.50 -36.75
C ASN A 650 4.63 9.37 -37.14
N GLU A 651 4.41 10.55 -37.72
CA GLU A 651 5.50 11.50 -38.01
C GLU A 651 6.21 11.96 -36.75
N LEU A 652 5.46 12.32 -35.70
CA LEU A 652 6.05 12.65 -34.41
C LEU A 652 6.83 11.49 -33.80
N ALA A 653 6.36 10.26 -33.97
CA ALA A 653 7.06 9.07 -33.50
C ALA A 653 8.38 8.83 -34.24
N GLU A 654 8.42 9.03 -35.56
CA GLU A 654 9.69 8.95 -36.31
C GLU A 654 10.65 10.08 -35.93
N ARG A 655 10.16 11.30 -35.68
CA ARG A 655 11.00 12.42 -35.18
C ARG A 655 11.54 12.18 -33.77
N ALA A 656 10.76 11.55 -32.91
CA ALA A 656 11.21 11.14 -31.58
C ALA A 656 12.35 10.11 -31.68
N VAL A 657 12.28 9.16 -32.61
CA VAL A 657 13.36 8.17 -32.82
C VAL A 657 14.69 8.84 -33.20
N LEU A 658 14.66 9.92 -33.99
CA LEU A 658 15.86 10.69 -34.33
C LEU A 658 16.53 11.36 -33.11
N ARG A 659 15.81 11.47 -31.99
CA ARG A 659 16.30 11.99 -30.72
C ARG A 659 16.59 10.89 -29.70
N GLU A 660 16.55 9.62 -30.11
CA GLU A 660 16.62 8.45 -29.22
C GLU A 660 15.47 8.46 -28.19
N GLU A 661 14.26 8.77 -28.65
CA GLU A 661 13.06 8.84 -27.82
C GLU A 661 11.92 7.98 -28.38
N VAL A 662 11.08 7.45 -27.50
CA VAL A 662 9.90 6.65 -27.88
C VAL A 662 8.63 7.46 -27.60
N ALA A 663 7.95 7.93 -28.64
CA ALA A 663 6.66 8.58 -28.50
C ALA A 663 5.54 7.60 -28.09
N ILE A 664 4.93 7.83 -26.93
CA ILE A 664 3.84 6.99 -26.38
C ILE A 664 2.47 7.69 -26.37
N GLY A 665 2.45 9.01 -26.53
CA GLY A 665 1.22 9.79 -26.54
C GLY A 665 1.48 11.30 -26.64
N TYR A 666 0.45 12.09 -26.37
CA TYR A 666 0.56 13.55 -26.33
C TYR A 666 -0.38 14.17 -25.28
N ARG A 667 -0.08 15.39 -24.86
CA ARG A 667 -0.90 16.21 -23.96
C ARG A 667 -1.39 17.43 -24.72
N ARG A 668 -2.72 17.62 -24.75
CA ARG A 668 -3.38 18.83 -25.26
C ARG A 668 -4.06 19.58 -24.12
N GLY A 669 -3.55 20.76 -23.77
CA GLY A 669 -3.93 21.46 -22.53
C GLY A 669 -3.80 20.53 -21.32
N ASN A 670 -4.89 20.28 -20.60
CA ASN A 670 -4.92 19.37 -19.43
C ASN A 670 -5.28 17.91 -19.77
N LYS A 671 -5.44 17.57 -21.06
CA LYS A 671 -5.84 16.23 -21.49
C LYS A 671 -4.66 15.45 -22.06
N VAL A 672 -4.30 14.39 -21.36
CA VAL A 672 -3.33 13.39 -21.83
C VAL A 672 -4.02 12.31 -22.65
N VAL A 673 -3.45 11.95 -23.80
CA VAL A 673 -3.89 10.87 -24.67
C VAL A 673 -2.71 9.92 -24.92
N ILE A 674 -2.79 8.72 -24.37
CA ILE A 674 -1.82 7.63 -24.61
C ILE A 674 -2.33 6.71 -25.70
N ASN A 675 -1.43 6.27 -26.60
CA ASN A 675 -1.73 5.42 -27.75
C ASN A 675 -2.96 5.90 -28.56
N PRO A 676 -2.83 7.01 -29.31
CA PRO A 676 -3.93 7.55 -30.10
C PRO A 676 -4.42 6.55 -31.15
N LYS A 677 -5.74 6.40 -31.27
CA LYS A 677 -6.37 5.41 -32.17
C LYS A 677 -6.06 5.64 -33.65
N SER A 678 -5.97 6.91 -34.07
CA SER A 678 -5.78 7.30 -35.45
C SER A 678 -4.43 7.99 -35.59
N LYS A 679 -3.38 7.19 -35.77
CA LYS A 679 -2.00 7.68 -35.73
C LYS A 679 -1.56 8.43 -36.98
N GLU A 680 -2.26 8.20 -38.10
CA GLU A 680 -1.98 8.82 -39.40
C GLU A 680 -2.68 10.18 -39.58
N ILE A 681 -3.68 10.49 -38.73
CA ILE A 681 -4.44 11.73 -38.88
C ILE A 681 -3.59 12.92 -38.40
N PRO A 682 -3.47 14.00 -39.20
CA PRO A 682 -2.82 15.25 -38.83
C PRO A 682 -3.30 15.83 -37.50
N LEU A 683 -2.35 16.19 -36.64
CA LEU A 683 -2.60 16.74 -35.32
C LEU A 683 -2.13 18.19 -35.25
N ARG A 684 -3.05 19.15 -35.07
CA ARG A 684 -2.71 20.55 -34.78
C ARG A 684 -2.46 20.74 -33.29
N PHE A 685 -1.31 21.29 -32.94
CA PHE A 685 -0.91 21.59 -31.57
C PHE A 685 -0.91 23.10 -31.31
N LYS A 686 -1.14 23.47 -30.05
CA LYS A 686 -1.04 24.85 -29.57
C LYS A 686 0.19 25.01 -28.68
N PRO A 687 0.71 26.25 -28.50
CA PRO A 687 1.73 26.50 -27.49
C PRO A 687 1.30 25.97 -26.11
N GLY A 688 2.17 25.20 -25.45
CA GLY A 688 1.90 24.53 -24.18
C GLY A 688 1.34 23.10 -24.29
N ASP A 689 1.04 22.62 -25.50
CA ASP A 689 0.86 21.20 -25.76
C ASP A 689 2.22 20.48 -25.74
N ALA A 690 2.19 19.18 -25.46
CA ALA A 690 3.41 18.40 -25.24
C ALA A 690 3.32 17.02 -25.88
N LEU A 691 4.46 16.49 -26.31
CA LEU A 691 4.61 15.07 -26.66
C LEU A 691 4.97 14.28 -25.40
N VAL A 692 4.39 13.10 -25.24
CA VAL A 692 4.73 12.19 -24.15
C VAL A 692 5.68 11.13 -24.71
N VAL A 693 6.91 11.11 -24.20
CA VAL A 693 7.99 10.26 -24.70
C VAL A 693 8.63 9.46 -23.57
N ILE A 694 9.23 8.32 -23.91
CA ILE A 694 10.22 7.64 -23.06
C ILE A 694 11.60 8.01 -23.60
N ALA A 695 12.43 8.61 -22.75
CA ALA A 695 13.75 9.09 -23.13
C ALA A 695 14.75 8.78 -22.00
N GLU A 696 16.02 8.63 -22.36
CA GLU A 696 17.10 8.63 -21.37
C GLU A 696 17.31 10.06 -20.82
N ASP A 697 17.63 10.17 -19.53
CA ASP A 697 17.68 11.44 -18.83
C ASP A 697 18.47 12.53 -19.58
N GLN A 698 17.78 13.63 -19.90
CA GLN A 698 18.36 14.80 -20.56
C GLN A 698 19.26 15.62 -19.63
N TYR A 699 19.26 15.34 -18.32
CA TYR A 699 19.93 16.13 -17.28
C TYR A 699 21.14 15.44 -16.63
N GLY A 700 21.55 14.26 -17.11
CA GLY A 700 22.66 13.50 -16.54
C GLY A 700 24.00 14.23 -16.60
N VAL A 701 24.50 14.66 -15.44
CA VAL A 701 25.92 14.96 -15.21
C VAL A 701 26.67 13.63 -15.34
N SER A 702 27.43 13.48 -16.42
CA SER A 702 28.41 12.39 -16.59
C SER A 702 29.52 12.48 -15.55
#